data_AF-A0AA51N7J3-F1
#
_entry.id   AF-A0AA51N7J3-F1
#
_cell.length_a   1.000
_cell.length_b   1.000
_cell.length_c   1.000
_cell.angle_alpha   90.00
_cell.angle_beta   90.00
_cell.angle_gamma   90.00
#
_symmetry.space_group_name_H-M   'P 1'
#
loop_
_entity.id
_entity.type
_entity.pdbx_description
1 polymer ?
#
loop_
_entity_poly.entity_id
_entity_poly.type
_entity_poly.pdbx_seq_one_letter_code
_entity_poly.pdbx_strand_id
1 'polypeptide(L)'
;MRISFTIILTLFIQILYAQSVLNKNGMIKVATSTEGVYKIDSQFLEAAGENPSEINPNKIQVYGMPGGHIPQSNSIDYPYDPQPLAIKVKANTNAVFEENEAVYFYADAVDNIDYNFENEFYEYSNNVYSDSIYFFIDINAEQTNSIASISSENINVDQSFNWYDAVYFHEVDEVNILRSGRKWFGESFSINRTQDFTFELNNDIASSDEISLTTHYLAQTYNEANLKIRLNEYELASESLERVSDFTIFPYREKGKLLENRSTIASSLVSGLELNISLTHEALGAGRSDGYLDYLFLTVPQKLNVLNSQIVIRNRGFQQIGNYELKIGNLSNDHYVWEVSDPINSKELIMNNGSFKFSQTEERRERKFVTFNANSALRPEYIGTLNSQNLKKSTSPDYLVITFDGFNESAQKLASYRENHNNFSVEVAKISEIFNEFGSGRRDVSAIRNYIRYYYLKNPDKLKYVLLLGASSYDFKDRIANNTNLVPVYQSRNSLHPVFTYASDDFYGFMNQNEGFWAEESNNIDELDLGIGRIPAKTKKEAADAVNKIIYYETNPQAFNKWRNDIYFIADDEDGNIFHRDSEELSKYVIDNFGFYNINKLYLGAFEQEVFASTQRSPKMREAINDMANKGALIVNYIGHGSESSWTNESILNVSMVEEWNNIDKLPLFVTATCEFGRFDNPNIESGAQRMLLKPDGGAIALLTTSRPVESSSNATLNRSFFQHVFKSQNTKPKKLGDIIRQTKNSGIVGVKNRNFILLGDPAVTLAEPESNVQITNIMNEEGETDTLKSMSKITVSGLIENNLKQIMSDFDGELTIELYDKPQASSTIDKAESEFNFMTFDQVIYRGKSSIQNGEFSFSFYVPTEIDYRIDKGKFSFYAKNDNQLEDASGFNNDFIVGGSSLMSNNDTAGPDLALYLNDREFENGNRVGNDATLIVDLFDEHGISISNSNVNPGITYSIDGGEDIKLNDFFYYDKDSYQEGTIEYDLQNLKEGNHYITIKASDVYNNKSQATIEFEVIGEDDIELLDFAIYPNPAQSNVNIRLRQNRKNAQVMVQYQIINNQGQLVYSHEYTTNEDFRIDQWDLRNQNGEKLSPGLYFVRLFVRSVEDNAKTDQIKKLIIIN
;
A
#
# COMPACT_ATOMS: atom_id res chain seq x y z
N MET A 1 17.02 -22.36 -49.79
CA MET A 1 18.21 -22.12 -48.95
C MET A 1 18.25 -20.74 -48.31
N ARG A 2 17.87 -19.64 -48.97
CA ARG A 2 17.85 -18.28 -48.36
C ARG A 2 16.77 -18.07 -47.28
N ILE A 3 15.59 -18.69 -47.41
CA ILE A 3 14.49 -18.55 -46.43
C ILE A 3 14.79 -19.28 -45.11
N SER A 4 15.44 -20.45 -45.17
CA SER A 4 15.88 -21.18 -43.97
C SER A 4 17.00 -20.45 -43.21
N PHE A 5 17.84 -19.68 -43.91
CA PHE A 5 18.91 -18.90 -43.28
C PHE A 5 18.36 -17.67 -42.54
N THR A 6 17.32 -17.00 -43.06
CA THR A 6 16.68 -15.85 -42.39
C THR A 6 15.85 -16.27 -41.16
N ILE A 7 15.19 -17.43 -41.21
CA ILE A 7 14.44 -17.99 -40.06
C ILE A 7 15.39 -18.49 -38.97
N ILE A 8 16.51 -19.12 -39.33
CA ILE A 8 17.52 -19.54 -38.34
C ILE A 8 18.23 -18.32 -37.73
N LEU A 9 18.46 -17.23 -38.48
CA LEU A 9 19.07 -16.01 -37.96
C LEU A 9 18.12 -15.26 -37.01
N THR A 10 16.81 -15.20 -37.28
CA THR A 10 15.82 -14.59 -36.37
C THR A 10 15.59 -15.42 -35.10
N LEU A 11 15.60 -16.76 -35.19
CA LEU A 11 15.59 -17.64 -34.02
C LEU A 11 16.89 -17.56 -33.19
N PHE A 12 18.06 -17.44 -33.82
CA PHE A 12 19.33 -17.25 -33.09
C PHE A 12 19.43 -15.87 -32.42
N ILE A 13 18.89 -14.82 -33.05
CA ILE A 13 18.85 -13.47 -32.47
C ILE A 13 17.89 -13.43 -31.27
N GLN A 14 16.73 -14.10 -31.32
CA GLN A 14 15.83 -14.19 -30.15
C GLN A 14 16.44 -14.97 -28.97
N ILE A 15 17.35 -15.93 -29.22
CA ILE A 15 18.04 -16.69 -28.16
C ILE A 15 19.18 -15.88 -27.52
N LEU A 16 19.84 -14.99 -28.27
CA LEU A 16 20.91 -14.11 -27.75
C LEU A 16 20.41 -12.97 -26.85
N TYR A 17 19.14 -12.56 -26.97
CA TYR A 17 18.52 -11.57 -26.07
C TYR A 17 17.89 -12.17 -24.80
N ALA A 18 17.89 -13.50 -24.65
CA ALA A 18 17.21 -14.20 -23.55
C ALA A 18 18.07 -14.35 -22.27
N GLN A 19 19.39 -14.22 -22.35
CA GLN A 19 20.27 -14.29 -21.18
C GLN A 19 20.83 -12.92 -20.83
N SER A 20 20.86 -12.61 -19.54
CA SER A 20 21.50 -11.40 -19.03
C SER A 20 23.02 -11.46 -19.22
N VAL A 21 23.63 -10.33 -19.60
CA VAL A 21 25.10 -10.15 -19.53
C VAL A 21 25.64 -10.31 -18.10
N LEU A 22 24.78 -10.14 -17.09
CA LEU A 22 25.08 -10.31 -15.67
C LEU A 22 24.89 -11.76 -15.19
N ASN A 23 24.62 -12.71 -16.08
CA ASN A 23 24.50 -14.13 -15.75
C ASN A 23 25.88 -14.80 -15.53
N LYS A 24 26.73 -14.15 -14.72
CA LYS A 24 28.07 -14.57 -14.34
C LYS A 24 28.36 -14.10 -12.91
N ASN A 25 29.11 -14.89 -12.15
CA ASN A 25 29.60 -14.47 -10.84
C ASN A 25 30.86 -13.61 -10.99
N GLY A 26 31.09 -12.72 -10.03
CA GLY A 26 32.36 -11.97 -9.95
C GLY A 26 32.40 -10.70 -10.78
N MET A 27 31.26 -10.25 -11.31
CA MET A 27 31.16 -8.95 -11.99
C MET A 27 31.36 -7.82 -10.97
N ILE A 28 32.33 -6.95 -11.22
CA ILE A 28 32.61 -5.81 -10.33
C ILE A 28 31.69 -4.65 -10.71
N LYS A 29 30.84 -4.20 -9.78
CA LYS A 29 29.99 -3.02 -9.94
C LYS A 29 30.76 -1.77 -9.51
N VAL A 30 30.74 -0.75 -10.37
CA VAL A 30 31.39 0.54 -10.11
C VAL A 30 30.44 1.71 -10.38
N ALA A 31 30.72 2.87 -9.81
CA ALA A 31 29.98 4.11 -10.03
C ALA A 31 30.88 5.24 -10.56
N THR A 32 30.29 6.16 -11.31
CA THR A 32 30.92 7.39 -11.80
C THR A 32 29.98 8.57 -11.61
N SER A 33 30.50 9.70 -11.09
CA SER A 33 29.74 10.92 -10.83
C SER A 33 30.11 12.09 -11.75
N THR A 34 31.22 11.99 -12.48
CA THR A 34 31.67 13.04 -13.41
C THR A 34 31.76 12.48 -14.82
N GLU A 35 31.30 13.24 -15.82
CA GLU A 35 31.48 12.88 -17.23
C GLU A 35 32.97 12.85 -17.60
N GLY A 36 33.40 11.83 -18.35
CA GLY A 36 34.77 11.77 -18.86
C GLY A 36 35.31 10.35 -19.04
N VAL A 37 36.60 10.26 -19.32
CA VAL A 37 37.32 8.99 -19.43
C VAL A 37 37.81 8.55 -18.05
N TYR A 38 37.50 7.30 -17.73
CA TYR A 38 37.89 6.59 -16.53
C TYR A 38 38.91 5.51 -16.84
N LYS A 39 39.77 5.20 -15.86
CA LYS A 39 40.77 4.14 -15.94
C LYS A 39 40.55 3.07 -14.87
N ILE A 40 40.74 1.83 -15.28
CA ILE A 40 40.92 0.65 -14.46
C ILE A 40 42.42 0.36 -14.48
N ASP A 41 43.10 0.54 -13.35
CA ASP A 41 44.53 0.27 -13.17
C ASP A 41 44.76 -0.72 -12.01
N SER A 42 46.02 -1.12 -11.80
CA SER A 42 46.41 -2.05 -10.71
C SER A 42 45.91 -1.58 -9.34
N GLN A 43 46.02 -0.28 -9.06
CA GLN A 43 45.55 0.32 -7.81
C GLN A 43 44.03 0.17 -7.64
N PHE A 44 43.24 0.37 -8.71
CA PHE A 44 41.80 0.14 -8.67
C PHE A 44 41.48 -1.34 -8.41
N LEU A 45 42.16 -2.27 -9.10
CA LEU A 45 41.92 -3.71 -8.94
C LEU A 45 42.24 -4.20 -7.52
N GLU A 46 43.35 -3.75 -6.94
CA GLU A 46 43.69 -4.03 -5.54
C GLU A 46 42.64 -3.47 -4.57
N ALA A 47 42.15 -2.25 -4.82
CA ALA A 47 41.08 -1.65 -4.01
C ALA A 47 39.75 -2.40 -4.13
N ALA A 48 39.47 -3.02 -5.29
CA ALA A 48 38.33 -3.89 -5.51
C ALA A 48 38.50 -5.30 -4.90
N GLY A 49 39.66 -5.60 -4.30
CA GLY A 49 39.96 -6.89 -3.68
C GLY A 49 40.49 -7.95 -4.66
N GLU A 50 40.84 -7.57 -5.88
CA GLU A 50 41.40 -8.45 -6.89
C GLU A 50 42.93 -8.48 -6.85
N ASN A 51 43.55 -9.54 -7.39
CA ASN A 51 45.01 -9.62 -7.54
C ASN A 51 45.42 -9.25 -8.97
N PRO A 52 46.01 -8.05 -9.22
CA PRO A 52 46.41 -7.63 -10.56
C PRO A 52 47.37 -8.62 -11.24
N SER A 53 48.18 -9.33 -10.46
CA SER A 53 49.15 -10.30 -11.00
C SER A 53 48.49 -11.53 -11.65
N GLU A 54 47.20 -11.76 -11.40
CA GLU A 54 46.41 -12.89 -11.94
C GLU A 54 45.43 -12.45 -13.04
N ILE A 55 45.39 -11.15 -13.37
CA ILE A 55 44.46 -10.58 -14.33
C ILE A 55 45.17 -10.29 -15.64
N ASN A 56 44.56 -10.73 -16.75
CA ASN A 56 44.99 -10.33 -18.09
C ASN A 56 44.23 -9.05 -18.50
N PRO A 57 44.90 -7.90 -18.66
CA PRO A 57 44.25 -6.64 -19.05
C PRO A 57 43.51 -6.71 -20.39
N ASN A 58 43.91 -7.62 -21.29
CA ASN A 58 43.25 -7.84 -22.59
C ASN A 58 41.96 -8.66 -22.49
N LYS A 59 41.56 -9.09 -21.29
CA LYS A 59 40.29 -9.80 -21.02
C LYS A 59 39.32 -8.99 -20.15
N ILE A 60 39.62 -7.71 -19.93
CA ILE A 60 38.72 -6.82 -19.20
C ILE A 60 37.69 -6.26 -20.18
N GLN A 61 36.41 -6.34 -19.84
CA GLN A 61 35.32 -5.68 -20.55
C GLN A 61 34.49 -4.85 -19.57
N VAL A 62 34.08 -3.65 -19.99
CA VAL A 62 33.17 -2.78 -19.23
C VAL A 62 31.79 -2.78 -19.87
N TYR A 63 30.75 -2.98 -19.07
CA TYR A 63 29.35 -2.96 -19.49
C TYR A 63 28.61 -1.80 -18.83
N GLY A 64 27.74 -1.13 -19.58
CA GLY A 64 26.98 0.02 -19.07
C GLY A 64 25.90 0.48 -20.03
N MET A 65 25.24 1.58 -19.69
CA MET A 65 24.28 2.26 -20.54
C MET A 65 24.65 3.74 -20.68
N PRO A 66 24.12 4.45 -21.70
CA PRO A 66 24.27 5.89 -21.79
C PRO A 66 23.81 6.60 -20.51
N GLY A 67 24.37 7.79 -20.27
CA GLY A 67 24.10 8.59 -19.09
C GLY A 67 22.66 9.10 -19.02
N GLY A 68 22.39 9.99 -18.06
CA GLY A 68 21.07 10.56 -17.93
C GLY A 68 19.97 9.66 -17.38
N HIS A 69 18.73 10.06 -17.65
CA HIS A 69 17.50 9.32 -17.32
C HIS A 69 17.23 8.19 -18.30
N ILE A 70 16.65 7.11 -17.81
CA ILE A 70 16.09 6.09 -18.69
C ILE A 70 14.81 6.68 -19.33
N PRO A 71 14.62 6.55 -20.66
CA PRO A 71 13.46 7.09 -21.34
C PRO A 71 12.14 6.61 -20.74
N GLN A 72 11.29 7.56 -20.34
CA GLN A 72 9.94 7.27 -19.83
C GLN A 72 8.98 6.89 -20.95
N SER A 73 9.21 7.30 -22.21
CA SER A 73 8.34 6.87 -23.32
C SER A 73 8.60 5.40 -23.68
N ASN A 74 7.55 4.63 -23.93
CA ASN A 74 7.63 3.27 -24.46
C ASN A 74 8.03 3.25 -25.95
N SER A 75 7.97 4.40 -26.64
CA SER A 75 8.27 4.51 -28.08
C SER A 75 9.77 4.66 -28.37
N ILE A 76 10.56 4.98 -27.35
CA ILE A 76 12.02 5.12 -27.47
C ILE A 76 12.64 3.74 -27.26
N ASP A 77 13.35 3.25 -28.28
CA ASP A 77 14.11 2.01 -28.17
C ASP A 77 15.27 2.20 -27.17
N TYR A 78 15.34 1.32 -26.17
CA TYR A 78 16.34 1.40 -25.12
C TYR A 78 16.76 -0.02 -24.73
N PRO A 79 18.06 -0.29 -24.55
CA PRO A 79 18.53 -1.63 -24.24
C PRO A 79 17.99 -2.12 -22.90
N TYR A 80 17.59 -3.39 -22.84
CA TYR A 80 17.16 -4.03 -21.59
C TYR A 80 18.33 -4.41 -20.67
N ASP A 81 19.54 -4.55 -21.21
CA ASP A 81 20.75 -4.95 -20.47
C ASP A 81 21.87 -3.93 -20.67
N PRO A 82 22.83 -3.84 -19.73
CA PRO A 82 24.08 -3.12 -19.94
C PRO A 82 24.79 -3.61 -21.21
N GLN A 83 25.22 -2.69 -22.07
CA GLN A 83 25.88 -2.97 -23.34
C GLN A 83 27.41 -2.93 -23.17
N PRO A 84 28.19 -3.70 -23.95
CA PRO A 84 29.65 -3.67 -23.90
C PRO A 84 30.21 -2.35 -24.47
N LEU A 85 30.83 -1.52 -23.63
CA LEU A 85 31.45 -0.26 -24.04
C LEU A 85 32.73 -0.50 -24.86
N ALA A 86 33.00 0.42 -25.78
CA ALA A 86 34.30 0.52 -26.44
C ALA A 86 35.39 0.90 -25.41
N ILE A 87 36.41 0.06 -25.28
CA ILE A 87 37.51 0.24 -24.33
C ILE A 87 38.87 0.36 -25.01
N LYS A 88 39.79 1.12 -24.41
CA LYS A 88 41.19 1.14 -24.82
C LYS A 88 42.04 0.42 -23.79
N VAL A 89 42.70 -0.65 -24.20
CA VAL A 89 43.66 -1.39 -23.37
C VAL A 89 45.07 -0.87 -23.65
N LYS A 90 45.71 -0.28 -22.63
CA LYS A 90 47.13 0.08 -22.65
C LYS A 90 47.88 -0.90 -21.76
N ALA A 91 48.22 -2.04 -22.34
CA ALA A 91 48.97 -3.09 -21.67
C ALA A 91 49.95 -3.76 -22.64
N ASN A 92 50.92 -4.47 -22.09
CA ASN A 92 51.79 -5.35 -22.80
C ASN A 92 51.08 -6.71 -23.05
N THR A 93 51.78 -7.68 -23.64
CA THR A 93 51.19 -8.97 -24.06
C THR A 93 51.46 -10.14 -23.11
N ASN A 94 52.03 -9.89 -21.92
CA ASN A 94 52.48 -10.92 -20.97
C ASN A 94 51.35 -11.52 -20.11
N ALA A 95 50.12 -11.05 -20.28
CA ALA A 95 48.92 -11.49 -19.57
C ALA A 95 48.94 -11.27 -18.04
N VAL A 96 49.74 -10.32 -17.55
CA VAL A 96 49.82 -9.88 -16.16
C VAL A 96 49.51 -8.38 -16.13
N PHE A 97 48.67 -7.92 -15.20
CA PHE A 97 48.36 -6.49 -15.08
C PHE A 97 49.46 -5.76 -14.30
N GLU A 98 50.30 -4.99 -15.00
CA GLU A 98 51.44 -4.26 -14.41
C GLU A 98 51.07 -2.82 -13.94
N GLU A 99 51.94 -2.20 -13.14
CA GLU A 99 51.69 -0.91 -12.46
C GLU A 99 51.40 0.26 -13.43
N ASN A 100 51.97 0.24 -14.63
CA ASN A 100 51.84 1.29 -15.66
C ASN A 100 50.78 0.99 -16.73
N GLU A 101 50.04 -0.10 -16.58
CA GLU A 101 49.00 -0.53 -17.49
C GLU A 101 47.63 0.00 -17.06
N ALA A 102 46.71 0.13 -18.02
CA ALA A 102 45.37 0.60 -17.75
C ALA A 102 44.39 0.21 -18.85
N VAL A 103 43.13 0.03 -18.45
CA VAL A 103 41.98 -0.06 -19.37
C VAL A 103 41.16 1.22 -19.22
N TYR A 104 40.91 1.90 -20.33
CA TYR A 104 40.16 3.16 -20.35
C TYR A 104 38.78 2.97 -20.97
N PHE A 105 37.77 3.61 -20.39
CA PHE A 105 36.41 3.66 -20.92
C PHE A 105 35.82 5.06 -20.70
N TYR A 106 34.85 5.44 -21.52
CA TYR A 106 34.14 6.72 -21.37
C TYR A 106 32.86 6.52 -20.56
N ALA A 107 32.65 7.38 -19.56
CA ALA A 107 31.40 7.49 -18.83
C ALA A 107 30.75 8.83 -19.18
N ASP A 108 29.46 8.75 -19.51
CA ASP A 108 28.65 9.90 -19.91
C ASP A 108 28.24 10.75 -18.69
N ALA A 109 27.53 11.87 -18.93
CA ALA A 109 27.05 12.73 -17.85
C ALA A 109 25.88 12.10 -17.06
N VAL A 110 25.89 12.27 -15.73
CA VAL A 110 24.78 11.84 -14.85
C VAL A 110 23.51 12.61 -15.18
N ASP A 111 23.64 13.93 -15.29
CA ASP A 111 22.59 14.86 -15.73
C ASP A 111 22.55 14.98 -17.25
N ASN A 112 21.39 15.33 -17.80
CA ASN A 112 21.24 15.52 -19.23
C ASN A 112 21.73 16.93 -19.62
N ILE A 113 22.59 16.99 -20.62
CA ILE A 113 23.06 18.24 -21.24
C ILE A 113 22.89 18.07 -22.75
N ASP A 114 21.80 18.62 -23.29
CA ASP A 114 21.41 18.46 -24.69
C ASP A 114 21.41 19.81 -25.39
N TYR A 115 21.90 19.87 -26.64
CA TYR A 115 21.75 21.09 -27.43
C TYR A 115 20.36 21.16 -28.07
N ASN A 116 19.60 22.21 -27.74
CA ASN A 116 18.32 22.49 -28.38
C ASN A 116 18.55 23.18 -29.73
N PHE A 117 18.40 22.44 -30.83
CA PHE A 117 18.58 22.94 -32.20
C PHE A 117 17.55 23.98 -32.65
N GLU A 118 16.38 24.06 -32.00
CA GLU A 118 15.35 25.03 -32.36
C GLU A 118 15.63 26.40 -31.74
N ASN A 119 16.16 26.40 -30.52
CA ASN A 119 16.42 27.63 -29.79
C ASN A 119 17.91 28.02 -29.70
N GLU A 120 18.80 27.18 -30.23
CA GLU A 120 20.24 27.42 -30.37
C GLU A 120 21.04 27.59 -29.05
N PHE A 121 20.75 26.77 -28.04
CA PHE A 121 21.52 26.74 -26.78
C PHE A 121 21.49 25.35 -26.10
N TYR A 122 22.35 25.15 -25.09
CA TYR A 122 22.39 23.93 -24.28
C TYR A 122 21.34 23.94 -23.16
N GLU A 123 20.54 22.89 -23.06
CA GLU A 123 19.58 22.64 -22.00
C GLU A 123 20.16 21.70 -20.94
N TYR A 124 19.90 22.02 -19.68
CA TYR A 124 20.28 21.22 -18.52
C TYR A 124 19.03 20.60 -17.87
N SER A 125 19.13 19.34 -17.48
CA SER A 125 18.11 18.67 -16.68
C SER A 125 18.75 17.72 -15.67
N ASN A 126 18.55 18.01 -14.38
CA ASN A 126 19.01 17.20 -13.25
C ASN A 126 18.46 15.76 -13.33
N ASN A 127 19.31 14.79 -13.03
CA ASN A 127 18.92 13.41 -12.81
C ASN A 127 18.19 13.24 -11.47
N VAL A 128 16.87 13.28 -11.47
CA VAL A 128 16.04 13.13 -10.26
C VAL A 128 16.21 11.79 -9.51
N TYR A 129 16.82 10.76 -10.10
CA TYR A 129 16.90 9.41 -9.53
C TYR A 129 18.27 9.02 -8.99
N SER A 130 19.37 9.63 -9.48
CA SER A 130 20.71 9.22 -9.07
C SER A 130 21.76 10.30 -9.30
N ASP A 131 22.76 10.35 -8.41
CA ASP A 131 23.97 11.18 -8.56
C ASP A 131 25.13 10.42 -9.23
N SER A 132 24.86 9.23 -9.76
CA SER A 132 25.89 8.39 -10.38
C SER A 132 25.34 7.50 -11.49
N ILE A 133 26.21 7.20 -12.46
CA ILE A 133 26.00 6.14 -13.44
C ILE A 133 26.80 4.92 -12.97
N TYR A 134 26.27 3.72 -13.20
CA TYR A 134 26.94 2.50 -12.81
C TYR A 134 27.33 1.64 -14.00
N PHE A 135 28.47 0.97 -13.85
CA PHE A 135 29.05 0.07 -14.84
C PHE A 135 29.40 -1.27 -14.17
N PHE A 136 29.56 -2.30 -15.00
CA PHE A 136 29.95 -3.64 -14.58
C PHE A 136 31.20 -4.08 -15.32
N ILE A 137 32.20 -4.56 -14.58
CA ILE A 137 33.49 -4.97 -15.13
C ILE A 137 33.59 -6.50 -15.06
N ASP A 138 33.76 -7.12 -16.24
CA ASP A 138 34.14 -8.53 -16.38
C ASP A 138 35.64 -8.58 -16.60
N ILE A 139 36.41 -9.07 -15.61
CA ILE A 139 37.87 -9.20 -15.70
C ILE A 139 38.33 -10.45 -16.45
N ASN A 140 37.40 -11.33 -16.85
CA ASN A 140 37.65 -12.59 -17.52
C ASN A 140 36.78 -12.75 -18.78
N ALA A 141 36.49 -11.64 -19.46
CA ALA A 141 35.63 -11.61 -20.63
C ALA A 141 36.17 -12.52 -21.75
N GLU A 142 35.26 -13.25 -22.41
CA GLU A 142 35.60 -14.07 -23.59
C GLU A 142 35.91 -13.21 -24.82
N GLN A 143 35.29 -12.04 -24.89
CA GLN A 143 35.44 -11.06 -25.96
C GLN A 143 35.45 -9.65 -25.36
N THR A 144 36.27 -8.79 -25.95
CA THR A 144 36.38 -7.38 -25.59
C THR A 144 36.01 -6.50 -26.78
N ASN A 145 35.26 -5.42 -26.55
CA ASN A 145 34.94 -4.40 -27.54
C ASN A 145 36.04 -3.33 -27.53
N SER A 146 37.09 -3.52 -28.33
CA SER A 146 38.19 -2.55 -28.41
C SER A 146 37.79 -1.30 -29.19
N ILE A 147 38.23 -0.14 -28.70
CA ILE A 147 38.00 1.15 -29.36
C ILE A 147 38.59 1.17 -30.78
N ALA A 148 37.81 1.65 -31.74
CA ALA A 148 38.26 1.77 -33.13
C ALA A 148 38.97 3.10 -33.37
N SER A 149 40.08 3.10 -34.10
CA SER A 149 40.77 4.32 -34.51
C SER A 149 40.26 4.84 -35.86
N ILE A 150 40.05 6.15 -35.97
CA ILE A 150 39.67 6.84 -37.20
C ILE A 150 40.70 7.91 -37.58
N SER A 151 41.05 7.96 -38.87
CA SER A 151 42.02 8.94 -39.41
C SER A 151 41.32 10.20 -39.88
N SER A 152 42.02 11.34 -39.79
CA SER A 152 41.55 12.61 -40.36
C SER A 152 41.24 12.46 -41.86
N GLU A 153 40.13 13.02 -42.29
CA GLU A 153 39.74 13.03 -43.69
C GLU A 153 40.60 14.00 -44.52
N ASN A 154 40.82 13.68 -45.79
CA ASN A 154 41.51 14.57 -46.72
C ASN A 154 40.50 15.42 -47.50
N ILE A 155 39.95 16.43 -46.81
CA ILE A 155 38.88 17.30 -47.30
C ILE A 155 39.24 18.79 -47.20
N ASN A 156 38.57 19.62 -47.99
CA ASN A 156 38.59 21.07 -47.82
C ASN A 156 37.70 21.44 -46.65
N VAL A 157 38.19 22.34 -45.79
CA VAL A 157 37.51 22.72 -44.54
C VAL A 157 36.65 23.96 -44.79
N ASP A 158 35.38 23.89 -44.43
CA ASP A 158 34.45 25.01 -44.48
C ASP A 158 34.58 25.87 -43.21
N GLN A 159 34.72 25.23 -42.04
CA GLN A 159 34.85 25.89 -40.74
C GLN A 159 35.89 25.21 -39.85
N SER A 160 36.63 26.00 -39.08
CA SER A 160 37.64 25.50 -38.14
C SER A 160 37.39 26.03 -36.74
N PHE A 161 37.46 25.13 -35.75
CA PHE A 161 37.18 25.40 -34.35
C PHE A 161 38.42 25.15 -33.50
N ASN A 162 38.85 26.19 -32.79
CA ASN A 162 39.92 26.16 -31.78
C ASN A 162 39.39 26.55 -30.38
N TRP A 163 38.08 26.38 -30.19
CA TRP A 163 37.34 26.68 -28.98
C TRP A 163 36.24 25.63 -28.80
N TYR A 164 35.67 25.57 -27.61
CA TYR A 164 34.56 24.67 -27.26
C TYR A 164 33.61 25.37 -26.29
N ASP A 165 32.37 24.90 -26.25
CA ASP A 165 31.37 25.32 -25.27
C ASP A 165 31.62 24.57 -23.96
N ALA A 166 32.23 25.24 -22.99
CA ALA A 166 32.36 24.72 -21.64
C ALA A 166 31.06 24.97 -20.87
N VAL A 167 30.54 23.94 -20.23
CA VAL A 167 29.31 23.99 -19.46
C VAL A 167 29.63 23.88 -17.98
N TYR A 168 28.97 24.72 -17.17
CA TYR A 168 29.07 24.75 -15.71
C TYR A 168 27.67 24.86 -15.15
N PHE A 169 27.43 24.28 -13.98
CA PHE A 169 26.14 24.41 -13.30
C PHE A 169 26.31 24.46 -11.78
N HIS A 170 25.33 25.09 -11.14
CA HIS A 170 25.14 25.06 -9.70
C HIS A 170 23.72 24.58 -9.46
N GLU A 171 23.59 23.40 -8.87
CA GLU A 171 22.32 22.76 -8.53
C GLU A 171 22.52 22.09 -7.17
N VAL A 172 21.64 22.40 -6.23
CA VAL A 172 21.64 21.78 -4.90
C VAL A 172 20.20 21.45 -4.54
N ASP A 173 19.95 20.19 -4.20
CA ASP A 173 18.62 19.71 -3.81
C ASP A 173 18.44 19.74 -2.27
N GLU A 174 17.99 20.86 -1.71
CA GLU A 174 17.81 21.01 -0.25
C GLU A 174 16.36 20.80 0.21
N VAL A 175 15.39 21.32 -0.53
CA VAL A 175 13.98 21.36 -0.11
C VAL A 175 13.02 20.94 -1.22
N ASN A 176 12.07 20.06 -0.86
CA ASN A 176 10.86 19.82 -1.63
C ASN A 176 9.68 20.51 -0.94
N ILE A 177 9.11 21.53 -1.59
CA ILE A 177 8.11 22.44 -0.97
C ILE A 177 6.86 21.71 -0.47
N LEU A 178 6.39 20.68 -1.19
CA LEU A 178 5.17 19.95 -0.85
C LEU A 178 5.43 18.60 -0.19
N ARG A 179 6.69 18.14 -0.14
CA ARG A 179 7.03 16.73 0.11
C ARG A 179 6.25 15.81 -0.83
N SER A 180 6.22 16.22 -2.11
CA SER A 180 5.45 15.60 -3.19
C SER A 180 5.97 16.06 -4.55
N GLY A 181 5.90 15.18 -5.54
CA GLY A 181 6.49 15.44 -6.84
C GLY A 181 8.01 15.37 -6.77
N ARG A 182 8.65 15.48 -7.93
CA ARG A 182 10.08 15.19 -8.08
C ARG A 182 11.00 16.41 -8.11
N LYS A 183 10.49 17.64 -8.04
CA LYS A 183 11.32 18.84 -7.98
C LYS A 183 11.80 19.13 -6.56
N TRP A 184 13.07 19.46 -6.48
CA TRP A 184 13.78 19.92 -5.30
C TRP A 184 14.38 21.29 -5.63
N PHE A 185 14.65 22.06 -4.60
CA PHE A 185 15.20 23.41 -4.72
C PHE A 185 16.32 23.58 -3.69
N GLY A 186 17.29 24.41 -4.02
CA GLY A 186 18.42 24.74 -3.18
C GLY A 186 18.17 25.98 -2.34
N GLU A 187 19.11 26.91 -2.43
CA GLU A 187 19.25 28.00 -1.48
C GLU A 187 18.01 28.89 -1.40
N SER A 188 17.60 29.16 -0.16
CA SER A 188 16.46 30.03 0.15
C SER A 188 16.86 31.50 0.25
N PHE A 189 16.06 32.37 -0.36
CA PHE A 189 16.23 33.82 -0.38
C PHE A 189 15.33 34.54 0.65
N SER A 190 14.73 33.83 1.61
CA SER A 190 13.84 34.47 2.60
C SER A 190 14.58 35.42 3.53
N ILE A 191 15.81 35.04 3.93
CA ILE A 191 16.66 35.79 4.85
C ILE A 191 17.78 36.49 4.07
N ASN A 192 18.64 35.71 3.40
CA ASN A 192 19.70 36.27 2.58
C ASN A 192 19.19 36.51 1.15
N ARG A 193 18.74 37.74 0.91
CA ARG A 193 18.10 38.14 -0.36
C ARG A 193 19.07 38.36 -1.51
N THR A 194 20.37 38.45 -1.25
CA THR A 194 21.41 38.54 -2.27
C THR A 194 22.43 37.43 -2.04
N GLN A 195 22.65 36.61 -3.06
CA GLN A 195 23.57 35.47 -2.99
C GLN A 195 24.45 35.44 -4.24
N ASP A 196 25.71 35.07 -4.05
CA ASP A 196 26.74 35.10 -5.07
C ASP A 196 27.27 33.68 -5.33
N PHE A 197 27.37 33.30 -6.60
CA PHE A 197 27.78 31.97 -7.07
C PHE A 197 28.99 32.12 -8.00
N THR A 198 30.14 31.57 -7.64
CA THR A 198 31.39 31.73 -8.41
C THR A 198 31.70 30.45 -9.18
N PHE A 199 31.93 30.60 -10.49
CA PHE A 199 32.37 29.53 -11.39
C PHE A 199 33.84 29.72 -11.78
N GLU A 200 34.65 28.72 -11.48
CA GLU A 200 36.05 28.65 -11.90
C GLU A 200 36.16 28.05 -13.31
N LEU A 201 36.81 28.79 -14.20
CA LEU A 201 36.94 28.47 -15.60
C LEU A 201 38.19 27.62 -15.86
N ASN A 202 38.00 26.53 -16.61
CA ASN A 202 39.10 25.62 -16.98
C ASN A 202 40.06 26.19 -18.05
N ASN A 203 39.63 27.18 -18.84
CA ASN A 203 40.46 27.81 -19.88
C ASN A 203 40.09 29.29 -20.07
N ASP A 204 40.95 30.00 -20.81
CA ASP A 204 40.64 31.35 -21.24
C ASP A 204 39.35 31.38 -22.07
N ILE A 205 38.53 32.40 -21.88
CA ILE A 205 37.37 32.68 -22.72
C ILE A 205 37.85 32.91 -24.17
N ALA A 206 37.19 32.25 -25.13
CA ALA A 206 37.44 32.42 -26.55
C ALA A 206 36.64 33.60 -27.10
N SER A 207 37.23 34.36 -28.02
CA SER A 207 36.56 35.43 -28.75
C SER A 207 35.76 34.86 -29.92
N SER A 208 34.80 33.99 -29.62
CA SER A 208 34.01 33.27 -30.64
C SER A 208 32.54 33.67 -30.68
N ASP A 209 31.88 33.91 -29.54
CA ASP A 209 30.44 34.26 -29.46
C ASP A 209 30.01 34.77 -28.06
N GLU A 210 28.80 34.47 -27.60
CA GLU A 210 28.22 34.89 -26.31
C GLU A 210 28.39 33.84 -25.20
N ILE A 211 28.53 34.32 -23.96
CA ILE A 211 28.32 33.54 -22.74
C ILE A 211 26.81 33.50 -22.49
N SER A 212 26.27 32.32 -22.21
CA SER A 212 24.84 32.13 -21.91
C SER A 212 24.66 31.65 -20.47
N LEU A 213 23.71 32.27 -19.77
CA LEU A 213 23.28 31.90 -18.43
C LEU A 213 21.78 31.59 -18.44
N THR A 214 21.43 30.38 -18.02
CA THR A 214 20.06 30.03 -17.63
C THR A 214 19.95 30.06 -16.11
N THR A 215 18.99 30.82 -15.61
CA THR A 215 18.63 30.89 -14.19
C THR A 215 17.24 30.33 -14.02
N HIS A 216 17.11 29.24 -13.27
CA HIS A 216 15.82 28.65 -12.93
C HIS A 216 15.53 28.88 -11.45
N TYR A 217 14.44 29.57 -11.15
CA TYR A 217 14.17 30.15 -9.84
C TYR A 217 12.70 29.96 -9.44
N LEU A 218 12.44 29.50 -8.22
CA LEU A 218 11.10 29.42 -7.66
C LEU A 218 10.79 30.70 -6.88
N ALA A 219 9.74 31.42 -7.28
CA ALA A 219 9.20 32.53 -6.54
C ALA A 219 8.01 32.12 -5.67
N GLN A 220 8.02 32.53 -4.40
CA GLN A 220 6.93 32.40 -3.46
C GLN A 220 6.60 33.77 -2.87
N THR A 221 5.97 34.62 -3.69
CA THR A 221 5.65 36.00 -3.34
C THR A 221 4.15 36.30 -3.41
N TYR A 222 3.63 37.06 -2.45
CA TYR A 222 2.23 37.53 -2.44
C TYR A 222 2.08 38.94 -3.01
N ASN A 223 3.19 39.70 -3.05
CA ASN A 223 3.27 41.05 -3.59
C ASN A 223 4.24 41.11 -4.78
N GLU A 224 4.29 42.26 -5.44
CA GLU A 224 5.29 42.54 -6.47
C GLU A 224 6.71 42.32 -5.92
N ALA A 225 7.51 41.57 -6.67
CA ALA A 225 8.90 41.29 -6.38
C ALA A 225 9.65 41.05 -7.70
N ASN A 226 10.95 41.31 -7.71
CA ASN A 226 11.81 41.07 -8.86
C ASN A 226 12.97 40.15 -8.50
N LEU A 227 13.48 39.42 -9.49
CA LEU A 227 14.79 38.77 -9.43
C LEU A 227 15.78 39.53 -10.31
N LYS A 228 16.78 40.14 -9.67
CA LYS A 228 17.91 40.77 -10.38
C LYS A 228 19.02 39.74 -10.56
N ILE A 229 19.51 39.62 -11.79
CA ILE A 229 20.53 38.67 -12.20
C ILE A 229 21.73 39.46 -12.74
N ARG A 230 22.89 39.28 -12.13
CA ARG A 230 24.14 39.92 -12.54
C ARG A 230 25.21 38.89 -12.82
N LEU A 231 26.05 39.16 -13.81
CA LEU A 231 27.30 38.46 -14.06
C LEU A 231 28.44 39.47 -13.92
N ASN A 232 29.28 39.26 -12.91
CA ASN A 232 30.26 40.23 -12.42
C ASN A 232 29.59 41.60 -12.19
N GLU A 233 30.11 42.67 -12.77
CA GLU A 233 29.52 44.01 -12.69
C GLU A 233 28.29 44.21 -13.58
N TYR A 234 28.05 43.34 -14.57
CA TYR A 234 27.00 43.51 -15.57
C TYR A 234 25.64 43.03 -15.08
N GLU A 235 24.63 43.89 -15.17
CA GLU A 235 23.22 43.49 -14.96
C GLU A 235 22.71 42.81 -16.23
N LEU A 236 22.38 41.53 -16.13
CA LEU A 236 21.88 40.73 -17.24
C LEU A 236 20.36 40.86 -17.38
N ALA A 237 19.65 40.80 -16.26
CA ALA A 237 18.19 40.90 -16.23
C ALA A 237 17.65 41.39 -14.88
N SER A 238 16.42 41.91 -14.90
CA SER A 238 15.60 42.18 -13.72
C SER A 238 14.19 41.69 -13.99
N GLU A 239 13.92 40.44 -13.64
CA GLU A 239 12.67 39.74 -13.97
C GLU A 239 11.58 40.00 -12.95
N SER A 240 10.35 40.25 -13.41
CA SER A 240 9.18 40.35 -12.54
C SER A 240 8.77 38.95 -12.08
N LEU A 241 8.61 38.77 -10.77
CA LEU A 241 8.16 37.50 -10.20
C LEU A 241 6.63 37.42 -10.15
N GLU A 242 6.09 36.31 -10.63
CA GLU A 242 4.66 36.05 -10.56
C GLU A 242 4.19 35.81 -9.12
N ARG A 243 3.03 36.37 -8.80
CA ARG A 243 2.42 36.25 -7.47
C ARG A 243 1.66 34.93 -7.33
N VAL A 244 1.75 34.34 -6.15
CA VAL A 244 0.88 33.24 -5.73
C VAL A 244 -0.11 33.70 -4.67
N SER A 245 -1.19 32.92 -4.50
CA SER A 245 -2.15 33.18 -3.43
C SER A 245 -1.53 32.96 -2.05
N ASP A 246 -1.98 33.73 -1.06
CA ASP A 246 -1.64 33.46 0.33
C ASP A 246 -2.22 32.11 0.75
N PHE A 247 -1.34 31.12 0.93
CA PHE A 247 -1.75 29.76 1.25
C PHE A 247 -2.12 29.56 2.72
N THR A 248 -1.93 30.57 3.58
CA THR A 248 -2.54 30.56 4.92
C THR A 248 -4.06 30.72 4.83
N ILE A 249 -4.54 31.30 3.72
CA ILE A 249 -5.96 31.47 3.41
C ILE A 249 -6.43 30.41 2.40
N PHE A 250 -5.60 30.09 1.40
CA PHE A 250 -5.93 29.16 0.32
C PHE A 250 -4.95 27.96 0.28
N PRO A 251 -5.08 26.98 1.18
CA PRO A 251 -4.09 25.91 1.35
C PRO A 251 -3.96 24.97 0.17
N TYR A 252 -4.95 24.87 -0.72
CA TYR A 252 -4.92 23.98 -1.89
C TYR A 252 -4.51 24.66 -3.20
N ARG A 253 -4.10 25.94 -3.15
CA ARG A 253 -3.54 26.66 -4.30
C ARG A 253 -2.05 26.34 -4.49
N GLU A 254 -1.56 26.64 -5.69
CA GLU A 254 -0.15 26.56 -6.06
C GLU A 254 0.75 27.34 -5.09
N LYS A 255 1.87 26.72 -4.67
CA LYS A 255 2.74 27.25 -3.62
C LYS A 255 3.85 28.18 -4.10
N GLY A 256 4.15 28.16 -5.39
CA GLY A 256 5.15 29.04 -5.99
C GLY A 256 5.07 29.01 -7.51
N LYS A 257 5.74 29.96 -8.15
CA LYS A 257 5.83 30.09 -9.60
C LYS A 257 7.28 29.93 -10.03
N LEU A 258 7.49 29.09 -11.04
CA LEU A 258 8.81 28.92 -11.63
C LEU A 258 9.06 30.04 -12.63
N LEU A 259 10.21 30.68 -12.49
CA LEU A 259 10.80 31.58 -13.46
C LEU A 259 11.97 30.86 -14.10
N GLU A 260 11.99 30.83 -15.42
CA GLU A 260 13.18 30.50 -16.19
C GLU A 260 13.62 31.75 -16.95
N ASN A 261 14.77 32.30 -16.59
CA ASN A 261 15.41 33.38 -17.34
C ASN A 261 16.59 32.83 -18.13
N ARG A 262 16.71 33.29 -19.37
CA ARG A 262 17.89 33.05 -20.21
C ARG A 262 18.46 34.40 -20.59
N SER A 263 19.72 34.61 -20.24
CA SER A 263 20.45 35.83 -20.52
C SER A 263 21.75 35.52 -21.25
N THR A 264 22.18 36.41 -22.14
CA THR A 264 23.46 36.31 -22.83
C THR A 264 24.29 37.58 -22.70
N ILE A 265 25.61 37.43 -22.79
CA ILE A 265 26.55 38.55 -22.82
C ILE A 265 27.69 38.22 -23.80
N ALA A 266 28.10 39.20 -24.60
CA ALA A 266 29.22 39.02 -25.52
C ALA A 266 30.49 38.62 -24.76
N SER A 267 31.13 37.51 -25.14
CA SER A 267 32.35 36.99 -24.48
C SER A 267 33.48 38.04 -24.41
N SER A 268 33.52 38.96 -25.37
CA SER A 268 34.50 40.05 -25.41
C SER A 268 34.42 41.07 -24.25
N LEU A 269 33.30 41.11 -23.53
CA LEU A 269 33.10 42.03 -22.40
C LEU A 269 33.61 41.44 -21.08
N VAL A 270 33.86 40.14 -21.04
CA VAL A 270 34.20 39.42 -19.82
C VAL A 270 35.62 38.88 -19.94
N SER A 271 36.40 39.01 -18.87
CA SER A 271 37.78 38.51 -18.83
C SER A 271 38.10 37.94 -17.45
N GLY A 272 39.04 36.99 -17.42
CA GLY A 272 39.42 36.29 -16.20
C GLY A 272 39.05 34.80 -16.25
N LEU A 273 39.44 34.08 -15.20
CA LEU A 273 39.16 32.67 -15.00
C LEU A 273 38.08 32.43 -13.92
N GLU A 274 37.43 33.48 -13.46
CA GLU A 274 36.36 33.42 -12.47
C GLU A 274 35.17 34.23 -12.99
N LEU A 275 33.99 33.64 -12.97
CA LEU A 275 32.72 34.30 -13.27
C LEU A 275 31.83 34.26 -12.04
N ASN A 276 31.43 35.42 -11.54
CA ASN A 276 30.56 35.53 -10.37
C ASN A 276 29.14 35.90 -10.80
N ILE A 277 28.16 35.09 -10.40
CA ILE A 277 26.75 35.32 -10.65
C ILE A 277 26.11 35.79 -9.35
N SER A 278 25.53 36.99 -9.36
CA SER A 278 24.82 37.54 -8.21
C SER A 278 23.33 37.54 -8.48
N LEU A 279 22.57 36.85 -7.64
CA LEU A 279 21.12 36.83 -7.65
C LEU A 279 20.58 37.68 -6.50
N THR A 280 19.65 38.59 -6.78
CA THR A 280 18.98 39.40 -5.74
C THR A 280 17.46 39.32 -5.84
N HIS A 281 16.82 38.78 -4.80
CA HIS A 281 15.37 38.78 -4.62
C HIS A 281 14.90 40.12 -4.01
N GLU A 282 14.35 41.00 -4.83
CA GLU A 282 13.89 42.33 -4.44
C GLU A 282 12.37 42.33 -4.20
N ALA A 283 11.94 42.21 -2.95
CA ALA A 283 10.53 42.38 -2.60
C ALA A 283 10.14 43.87 -2.59
N LEU A 284 9.11 44.24 -3.34
CA LEU A 284 8.69 45.65 -3.54
C LEU A 284 7.52 46.07 -2.64
N GLY A 285 6.95 45.16 -1.85
CA GLY A 285 5.80 45.41 -0.98
C GLY A 285 5.90 44.75 0.40
N ALA A 286 4.99 45.14 1.30
CA ALA A 286 4.88 44.55 2.64
C ALA A 286 4.10 43.23 2.59
N GLY A 287 4.76 42.11 2.90
CA GLY A 287 4.17 40.78 2.96
C GLY A 287 5.22 39.69 2.75
N ARG A 288 4.82 38.42 2.80
CA ARG A 288 5.73 37.31 2.52
C ARG A 288 6.18 37.36 1.05
N SER A 289 7.49 37.34 0.87
CA SER A 289 8.15 37.35 -0.44
C SER A 289 9.46 36.59 -0.25
N ASP A 290 9.47 35.39 -0.82
CA ASP A 290 10.49 34.37 -0.65
C ASP A 290 10.80 33.77 -2.02
N GLY A 291 11.93 33.07 -2.14
CA GLY A 291 12.22 32.30 -3.32
C GLY A 291 13.40 31.35 -3.12
N TYR A 292 13.55 30.41 -4.05
CA TYR A 292 14.49 29.31 -3.96
C TYR A 292 15.19 29.13 -5.30
N LEU A 293 16.50 28.95 -5.30
CA LEU A 293 17.22 28.59 -6.50
C LEU A 293 16.91 27.14 -6.87
N ASP A 294 16.57 26.86 -8.13
CA ASP A 294 16.55 25.48 -8.65
C ASP A 294 17.96 25.17 -9.19
N TYR A 295 18.37 25.89 -10.24
CA TYR A 295 19.73 25.80 -10.75
C TYR A 295 20.20 27.06 -11.49
N LEU A 296 21.52 27.18 -11.61
CA LEU A 296 22.21 28.03 -12.57
C LEU A 296 22.92 27.14 -13.59
N PHE A 297 22.75 27.42 -14.88
CA PHE A 297 23.44 26.72 -15.96
C PHE A 297 24.14 27.72 -16.88
N LEU A 298 25.46 27.62 -16.95
CA LEU A 298 26.35 28.57 -17.61
C LEU A 298 27.10 27.88 -18.74
N THR A 299 26.98 28.42 -19.95
CA THR A 299 27.76 28.01 -21.12
C THR A 299 28.74 29.10 -21.50
N VAL A 300 30.04 28.77 -21.52
CA VAL A 300 31.15 29.70 -21.78
C VAL A 300 31.97 29.18 -22.97
N PRO A 301 32.11 29.95 -24.06
CA PRO A 301 33.06 29.60 -25.11
C PRO A 301 34.50 29.74 -24.58
N GLN A 302 35.24 28.64 -24.51
CA GLN A 302 36.61 28.58 -24.00
C GLN A 302 37.59 28.16 -25.08
N LYS A 303 38.82 28.67 -25.04
CA LYS A 303 39.89 28.26 -25.94
C LYS A 303 40.17 26.76 -25.76
N LEU A 304 40.36 26.04 -26.85
CA LEU A 304 40.59 24.60 -26.83
C LEU A 304 42.10 24.30 -26.70
N ASN A 305 42.65 24.53 -25.51
CA ASN A 305 44.03 24.21 -25.16
C ASN A 305 44.07 23.12 -24.08
N VAL A 306 44.81 22.04 -24.31
CA VAL A 306 44.99 21.00 -23.29
C VAL A 306 45.83 21.53 -22.13
N LEU A 307 45.37 21.25 -20.90
CA LEU A 307 46.03 21.60 -19.64
C LEU A 307 46.27 20.32 -18.81
N ASN A 308 46.09 20.37 -17.49
CA ASN A 308 46.35 19.25 -16.57
C ASN A 308 45.11 18.34 -16.33
N SER A 309 43.99 18.64 -16.97
CA SER A 309 42.72 17.90 -16.85
C SER A 309 42.24 17.40 -18.21
N GLN A 310 41.34 16.42 -18.19
CA GLN A 310 40.63 16.04 -19.41
C GLN A 310 39.62 17.13 -19.79
N ILE A 311 39.33 17.26 -21.08
CA ILE A 311 38.36 18.24 -21.59
C ILE A 311 37.32 17.50 -22.42
N VAL A 312 36.05 17.60 -22.01
CA VAL A 312 34.91 17.20 -22.84
C VAL A 312 34.55 18.37 -23.75
N ILE A 313 34.66 18.13 -25.05
CA ILE A 313 34.54 19.13 -26.11
C ILE A 313 33.12 19.01 -26.67
N ARG A 314 32.30 19.99 -26.31
CA ARG A 314 31.01 20.30 -26.93
C ARG A 314 31.20 21.54 -27.81
N ASN A 315 30.56 21.60 -28.96
CA ASN A 315 30.64 22.80 -29.78
C ASN A 315 29.38 22.96 -30.63
N ARG A 316 28.66 24.06 -30.40
CA ARG A 316 27.45 24.41 -31.15
C ARG A 316 27.66 24.68 -32.64
N GLY A 317 28.90 24.78 -33.09
CA GLY A 317 29.25 24.94 -34.50
C GLY A 317 29.14 23.67 -35.34
N PHE A 318 29.09 22.47 -34.73
CA PHE A 318 29.09 21.18 -35.46
C PHE A 318 27.72 20.71 -35.97
N GLN A 319 26.76 21.61 -36.16
CA GLN A 319 25.33 21.26 -36.27
C GLN A 319 24.80 21.16 -37.68
N GLN A 320 25.53 21.71 -38.65
CA GLN A 320 25.11 21.80 -40.04
C GLN A 320 25.90 20.83 -40.91
N ILE A 321 25.34 20.47 -42.06
CA ILE A 321 26.09 19.70 -43.07
C ILE A 321 27.27 20.55 -43.54
N GLY A 322 28.48 19.99 -43.48
CA GLY A 322 29.70 20.71 -43.82
C GLY A 322 30.97 19.97 -43.47
N ASN A 323 32.11 20.53 -43.88
CA ASN A 323 33.44 20.01 -43.58
C ASN A 323 34.09 20.83 -42.47
N TYR A 324 34.47 20.16 -41.40
CA TYR A 324 34.94 20.78 -40.16
C TYR A 324 36.37 20.41 -39.83
N GLU A 325 37.08 21.33 -39.17
CA GLU A 325 38.41 21.09 -38.61
C GLU A 325 38.46 21.44 -37.12
N LEU A 326 38.65 20.43 -36.28
CA LEU A 326 38.91 20.57 -34.85
C LEU A 326 40.40 20.81 -34.61
N LYS A 327 40.75 21.94 -33.98
CA LYS A 327 42.12 22.32 -33.62
C LYS A 327 42.30 22.36 -32.11
N ILE A 328 43.16 21.49 -31.60
CA ILE A 328 43.47 21.37 -30.17
C ILE A 328 44.89 21.87 -29.92
N GLY A 329 45.02 22.94 -29.15
CA GLY A 329 46.30 23.49 -28.72
C GLY A 329 46.93 22.66 -27.60
N ASN A 330 48.26 22.72 -27.48
CA ASN A 330 49.07 22.03 -26.46
C ASN A 330 48.89 20.51 -26.40
N LEU A 331 48.46 19.87 -27.48
CA LEU A 331 48.38 18.42 -27.56
C LEU A 331 49.79 17.79 -27.69
N SER A 332 50.15 16.90 -26.77
CA SER A 332 51.38 16.08 -26.84
C SER A 332 51.08 14.61 -27.18
N ASN A 333 52.11 13.84 -27.51
CA ASN A 333 51.99 12.45 -27.99
C ASN A 333 51.42 11.45 -26.95
N ASP A 334 51.30 11.85 -25.69
CA ASP A 334 50.73 11.08 -24.58
C ASP A 334 49.22 11.36 -24.38
N HIS A 335 48.65 12.29 -25.14
CA HIS A 335 47.22 12.56 -25.14
C HIS A 335 46.48 11.70 -26.16
N TYR A 336 45.26 11.32 -25.80
CA TYR A 336 44.29 10.70 -26.67
C TYR A 336 43.12 11.65 -26.89
N VAL A 337 42.53 11.59 -28.08
CA VAL A 337 41.30 12.32 -28.41
C VAL A 337 40.28 11.31 -28.90
N TRP A 338 39.12 11.24 -28.27
CA TRP A 338 38.04 10.32 -28.66
C TRP A 338 36.81 11.09 -29.13
N GLU A 339 36.12 10.59 -30.16
CA GLU A 339 34.74 10.93 -30.46
C GLU A 339 33.82 10.07 -29.60
N VAL A 340 32.96 10.73 -28.81
CA VAL A 340 32.10 10.13 -27.78
C VAL A 340 30.63 10.54 -27.97
N SER A 341 30.26 10.91 -29.19
CA SER A 341 28.88 11.19 -29.59
C SER A 341 27.95 9.98 -29.40
N ASP A 342 28.52 8.76 -29.47
CA ASP A 342 27.89 7.52 -29.03
C ASP A 342 28.77 6.94 -27.91
N PRO A 343 28.37 7.05 -26.62
CA PRO A 343 29.21 6.65 -25.49
C PRO A 343 29.47 5.13 -25.47
N ILE A 344 28.60 4.32 -26.07
CA ILE A 344 28.79 2.86 -26.15
C ILE A 344 29.83 2.53 -27.23
N ASN A 345 29.79 3.23 -28.37
CA ASN A 345 30.67 3.00 -29.52
C ASN A 345 31.66 4.15 -29.76
N SER A 346 32.38 4.56 -28.71
CA SER A 346 33.41 5.60 -28.79
C SER A 346 34.50 5.25 -29.82
N LYS A 347 35.13 6.27 -30.42
CA LYS A 347 36.19 6.11 -31.42
C LYS A 347 37.40 6.97 -31.11
N GLU A 348 38.59 6.44 -31.29
CA GLU A 348 39.83 7.18 -31.11
C GLU A 348 40.22 7.95 -32.38
N LEU A 349 40.52 9.23 -32.27
CA LEU A 349 40.95 10.08 -33.37
C LEU A 349 42.47 10.06 -33.53
N ILE A 350 42.93 9.80 -34.75
CA ILE A 350 44.34 9.97 -35.12
C ILE A 350 44.55 11.43 -35.54
N MET A 351 45.05 12.22 -34.59
CA MET A 351 45.31 13.66 -34.76
C MET A 351 46.53 13.92 -35.66
N ASN A 352 46.49 14.98 -36.48
CA ASN A 352 47.60 15.44 -37.31
C ASN A 352 48.05 16.84 -36.86
N ASN A 353 49.17 16.91 -36.11
CA ASN A 353 49.69 18.16 -35.52
C ASN A 353 48.62 18.97 -34.76
N GLY A 354 47.81 18.29 -33.93
CA GLY A 354 46.72 18.92 -33.17
C GLY A 354 45.46 19.24 -33.99
N SER A 355 45.39 18.85 -35.27
CA SER A 355 44.22 19.04 -36.13
C SER A 355 43.55 17.71 -36.50
N PHE A 356 42.22 17.71 -36.58
CA PHE A 356 41.41 16.62 -37.13
C PHE A 356 40.30 17.16 -38.01
N LYS A 357 40.20 16.64 -39.24
CA LYS A 357 39.19 17.04 -40.23
C LYS A 357 38.16 15.94 -40.43
N PHE A 358 36.88 16.33 -40.49
CA PHE A 358 35.76 15.41 -40.69
C PHE A 358 34.60 16.08 -41.43
N SER A 359 33.79 15.28 -42.11
CA SER A 359 32.51 15.75 -42.68
C SER A 359 31.34 15.44 -41.76
N GLN A 360 30.46 16.43 -41.57
CA GLN A 360 29.13 16.25 -40.99
C GLN A 360 28.14 16.01 -42.13
N THR A 361 27.46 14.86 -42.12
CA THR A 361 26.55 14.45 -43.20
C THR A 361 25.07 14.62 -42.85
N GLU A 362 24.77 15.01 -41.62
CA GLU A 362 23.41 15.13 -41.08
C GLU A 362 23.25 16.51 -40.43
N GLU A 363 22.13 17.18 -40.71
CA GLU A 363 21.74 18.38 -39.98
C GLU A 363 21.28 18.00 -38.56
N ARG A 364 21.39 18.94 -37.61
CA ARG A 364 20.89 18.80 -36.24
C ARG A 364 21.50 17.61 -35.50
N ARG A 365 22.79 17.41 -35.69
CA ARG A 365 23.56 16.39 -34.98
C ARG A 365 24.68 17.06 -34.20
N GLU A 366 24.75 16.77 -32.91
CA GLU A 366 25.88 17.17 -32.09
C GLU A 366 27.02 16.14 -32.26
N ARG A 367 28.26 16.63 -32.28
CA ARG A 367 29.44 15.78 -32.10
C ARG A 367 30.14 16.15 -30.81
N LYS A 368 30.36 15.14 -29.97
CA LYS A 368 31.03 15.27 -28.68
C LYS A 368 32.39 14.60 -28.76
N PHE A 369 33.42 15.26 -28.24
CA PHE A 369 34.77 14.70 -28.16
C PHE A 369 35.31 14.78 -26.74
N VAL A 370 36.35 14.01 -26.42
CA VAL A 370 37.07 14.12 -25.16
C VAL A 370 38.57 14.02 -25.42
N THR A 371 39.36 14.88 -24.78
CA THR A 371 40.83 14.79 -24.79
C THR A 371 41.35 14.52 -23.38
N PHE A 372 42.26 13.56 -23.24
CA PHE A 372 42.80 13.14 -21.94
C PHE A 372 44.18 12.47 -22.08
N ASN A 373 44.87 12.29 -20.95
CA ASN A 373 46.05 11.43 -20.83
C ASN A 373 45.91 10.51 -19.59
N ALA A 374 46.92 9.68 -19.32
CA ALA A 374 46.87 8.71 -18.21
C ALA A 374 46.74 9.35 -16.81
N ASN A 375 47.25 10.57 -16.63
CA ASN A 375 47.21 11.30 -15.36
C ASN A 375 45.88 12.04 -15.16
N SER A 376 45.24 12.47 -16.25
CA SER A 376 43.97 13.20 -16.21
C SER A 376 42.73 12.29 -16.25
N ALA A 377 42.90 11.01 -16.57
CA ALA A 377 41.82 10.02 -16.51
C ALA A 377 41.37 9.76 -15.07
N LEU A 378 40.04 9.70 -14.88
CA LEU A 378 39.40 9.52 -13.57
C LEU A 378 39.44 8.06 -13.12
N ARG A 379 39.16 7.78 -11.85
CA ARG A 379 38.97 6.40 -11.35
C ARG A 379 37.53 6.21 -10.89
N PRO A 380 36.88 5.09 -11.25
CA PRO A 380 35.52 4.85 -10.83
C PRO A 380 35.50 4.40 -9.37
N GLU A 381 34.38 4.64 -8.68
CA GLU A 381 34.19 4.19 -7.31
C GLU A 381 33.80 2.70 -7.30
N TYR A 382 34.48 1.89 -6.48
CA TYR A 382 34.11 0.49 -6.28
C TYR A 382 32.86 0.40 -5.38
N ILE A 383 31.80 -0.23 -5.89
CA ILE A 383 30.53 -0.40 -5.15
C ILE A 383 30.43 -1.80 -4.53
N GLY A 384 30.88 -2.83 -5.26
CA GLY A 384 30.79 -4.21 -4.80
C GLY A 384 30.92 -5.21 -5.93
N THR A 385 30.81 -6.50 -5.58
CA THR A 385 30.84 -7.60 -6.55
C THR A 385 29.47 -8.28 -6.61
N LEU A 386 29.00 -8.58 -7.82
CA LEU A 386 27.69 -9.18 -8.04
C LEU A 386 27.75 -10.71 -8.07
N ASN A 387 26.68 -11.31 -7.55
CA ASN A 387 26.32 -12.68 -7.86
C ASN A 387 25.66 -12.74 -9.23
N SER A 388 25.73 -13.91 -9.86
CA SER A 388 25.06 -14.18 -11.13
C SER A 388 23.56 -13.91 -11.02
N GLN A 389 23.04 -13.06 -11.92
CA GLN A 389 21.62 -12.74 -12.03
C GLN A 389 21.13 -12.84 -13.48
N ASN A 390 19.88 -13.24 -13.65
CA ASN A 390 19.24 -13.32 -14.96
C ASN A 390 17.73 -13.25 -14.79
N LEU A 391 17.20 -12.02 -14.78
CA LEU A 391 15.76 -11.76 -14.62
C LEU A 391 14.96 -12.04 -15.90
N LYS A 392 15.63 -12.31 -17.02
CA LYS A 392 15.01 -12.56 -18.33
C LYS A 392 14.77 -14.03 -18.66
N LYS A 393 15.22 -14.94 -17.80
CA LYS A 393 15.25 -16.40 -18.04
C LYS A 393 13.85 -17.05 -18.13
N SER A 394 12.86 -16.51 -17.44
CA SER A 394 11.55 -17.15 -17.30
C SER A 394 10.63 -16.84 -18.49
N THR A 395 9.58 -17.65 -18.65
CA THR A 395 8.43 -17.27 -19.47
C THR A 395 7.60 -16.20 -18.76
N SER A 396 6.69 -15.52 -19.48
CA SER A 396 5.78 -14.57 -18.84
C SER A 396 4.97 -15.23 -17.70
N PRO A 397 5.00 -14.69 -16.46
CA PRO A 397 4.18 -15.17 -15.36
C PRO A 397 2.77 -14.56 -15.43
N ASP A 398 1.85 -15.09 -14.63
CA ASP A 398 0.52 -14.47 -14.41
C ASP A 398 0.62 -13.31 -13.41
N TYR A 399 1.55 -13.44 -12.45
CA TYR A 399 1.74 -12.52 -11.34
C TYR A 399 3.23 -12.23 -11.10
N LEU A 400 3.59 -10.95 -11.06
CA LEU A 400 4.93 -10.48 -10.70
C LEU A 400 4.93 -9.90 -9.28
N VAL A 401 5.84 -10.36 -8.44
CA VAL A 401 6.13 -9.73 -7.14
C VAL A 401 7.47 -9.03 -7.22
N ILE A 402 7.46 -7.70 -7.20
CA ILE A 402 8.66 -6.88 -7.15
C ILE A 402 8.87 -6.44 -5.71
N THR A 403 9.99 -6.84 -5.12
CA THR A 403 10.19 -6.69 -3.68
C THR A 403 11.52 -6.07 -3.34
N PHE A 404 11.57 -5.34 -2.22
CA PHE A 404 12.83 -4.98 -1.60
C PHE A 404 13.61 -6.24 -1.21
N ASP A 405 14.92 -6.25 -1.46
CA ASP A 405 15.81 -7.39 -1.23
C ASP A 405 15.66 -8.01 0.17
N GLY A 406 15.46 -7.16 1.20
CA GLY A 406 15.27 -7.60 2.58
C GLY A 406 13.98 -8.37 2.84
N PHE A 407 12.98 -8.28 1.95
CA PHE A 407 11.65 -8.90 2.09
C PHE A 407 11.45 -10.12 1.18
N ASN A 408 12.51 -10.58 0.52
CA ASN A 408 12.44 -11.69 -0.43
C ASN A 408 11.81 -12.97 0.16
N GLU A 409 12.03 -13.27 1.45
CA GLU A 409 11.40 -14.42 2.10
C GLU A 409 9.87 -14.29 2.15
N SER A 410 9.35 -13.14 2.57
CA SER A 410 7.90 -12.86 2.58
C SER A 410 7.31 -12.87 1.16
N ALA A 411 8.03 -12.32 0.18
CA ALA A 411 7.63 -12.36 -1.23
C ALA A 411 7.55 -13.81 -1.76
N GLN A 412 8.54 -14.65 -1.47
CA GLN A 412 8.55 -16.06 -1.87
C GLN A 412 7.44 -16.84 -1.19
N LYS A 413 7.15 -16.58 0.09
CA LYS A 413 6.02 -17.18 0.80
C LYS A 413 4.68 -16.86 0.10
N LEU A 414 4.46 -15.59 -0.25
CA LEU A 414 3.27 -15.18 -0.98
C LEU A 414 3.22 -15.83 -2.38
N ALA A 415 4.35 -15.87 -3.09
CA ALA A 415 4.42 -16.50 -4.41
C ALA A 415 4.04 -17.98 -4.36
N SER A 416 4.65 -18.77 -3.46
CA SER A 416 4.29 -20.19 -3.28
C SER A 416 2.82 -20.37 -2.91
N TYR A 417 2.27 -19.47 -2.09
CA TYR A 417 0.85 -19.51 -1.79
C TYR A 417 -0.01 -19.26 -3.04
N ARG A 418 0.29 -18.23 -3.84
CA ARG A 418 -0.44 -17.91 -5.08
C ARG A 418 -0.32 -19.00 -6.15
N GLU A 419 0.84 -19.66 -6.26
CA GLU A 419 1.02 -20.83 -7.13
C GLU A 419 0.07 -21.98 -6.73
N ASN A 420 -0.03 -22.28 -5.43
CA ASN A 420 -0.84 -23.39 -4.95
C ASN A 420 -2.35 -23.06 -4.89
N HIS A 421 -2.71 -21.85 -4.49
CA HIS A 421 -4.09 -21.44 -4.26
C HIS A 421 -4.77 -20.94 -5.55
N ASN A 422 -4.06 -20.19 -6.39
CA ASN A 422 -4.62 -19.61 -7.62
C ASN A 422 -4.17 -20.32 -8.90
N ASN A 423 -3.26 -21.30 -8.81
CA ASN A 423 -2.63 -21.94 -9.97
C ASN A 423 -1.94 -20.93 -10.89
N PHE A 424 -1.38 -19.87 -10.31
CA PHE A 424 -0.60 -18.87 -11.03
C PHE A 424 0.82 -19.36 -11.29
N SER A 425 1.39 -18.98 -12.43
CA SER A 425 2.84 -18.88 -12.55
C SER A 425 3.29 -17.54 -11.95
N VAL A 426 4.16 -17.58 -10.96
CA VAL A 426 4.61 -16.40 -10.22
C VAL A 426 6.10 -16.21 -10.41
N GLU A 427 6.53 -14.98 -10.62
CA GLU A 427 7.96 -14.62 -10.61
C GLU A 427 8.20 -13.54 -9.56
N VAL A 428 9.18 -13.79 -8.69
CA VAL A 428 9.63 -12.85 -7.65
C VAL A 428 10.93 -12.23 -8.10
N ALA A 429 10.98 -10.90 -8.16
CA ALA A 429 12.18 -10.16 -8.51
C ALA A 429 12.58 -9.20 -7.39
N LYS A 430 13.86 -9.24 -7.02
CA LYS A 430 14.45 -8.26 -6.11
C LYS A 430 14.70 -6.97 -6.87
N ILE A 431 14.35 -5.85 -6.24
CA ILE A 431 14.45 -4.53 -6.88
C ILE A 431 15.89 -4.17 -7.29
N SER A 432 16.90 -4.60 -6.51
CA SER A 432 18.31 -4.36 -6.85
C SER A 432 18.74 -5.04 -8.16
N GLU A 433 18.25 -6.25 -8.43
CA GLU A 433 18.56 -7.00 -9.64
C GLU A 433 17.91 -6.35 -10.87
N ILE A 434 16.69 -5.81 -10.71
CA ILE A 434 15.99 -5.05 -11.76
C ILE A 434 16.80 -3.82 -12.13
N PHE A 435 17.28 -3.05 -11.14
CA PHE A 435 18.10 -1.87 -11.42
C PHE A 435 19.41 -2.24 -12.11
N ASN A 436 20.07 -3.34 -11.72
CA ASN A 436 21.30 -3.78 -12.37
C ASN A 436 21.08 -4.14 -13.85
N GLU A 437 20.07 -4.95 -14.16
CA GLU A 437 19.78 -5.38 -15.54
C GLU A 437 19.15 -4.27 -16.37
N PHE A 438 18.01 -3.74 -15.94
CA PHE A 438 17.18 -2.83 -16.75
C PHE A 438 17.53 -1.35 -16.60
N GLY A 439 18.40 -1.00 -15.64
CA GLY A 439 18.81 0.38 -15.40
C GLY A 439 20.31 0.63 -15.37
N SER A 440 21.13 -0.40 -15.61
CA SER A 440 22.58 -0.34 -15.40
C SER A 440 22.94 0.20 -14.01
N GLY A 441 22.30 -0.34 -12.97
CA GLY A 441 22.50 -0.02 -11.56
C GLY A 441 21.78 1.22 -11.04
N ARG A 442 21.22 2.07 -11.92
CA ARG A 442 20.46 3.28 -11.53
C ARG A 442 19.09 2.91 -10.96
N ARG A 443 18.67 3.61 -9.91
CA ARG A 443 17.38 3.40 -9.21
C ARG A 443 16.20 4.11 -9.88
N ASP A 444 16.17 4.11 -11.20
CA ASP A 444 15.19 4.81 -12.02
C ASP A 444 13.90 3.98 -12.15
N VAL A 445 12.74 4.62 -11.95
CA VAL A 445 11.42 3.98 -12.05
C VAL A 445 11.15 3.37 -13.43
N SER A 446 11.74 3.91 -14.49
CA SER A 446 11.60 3.37 -15.84
C SER A 446 12.25 1.98 -15.99
N ALA A 447 13.26 1.64 -15.17
CA ALA A 447 13.84 0.29 -15.16
C ALA A 447 12.82 -0.75 -14.66
N ILE A 448 12.03 -0.39 -13.64
CA ILE A 448 10.95 -1.22 -13.09
C ILE A 448 9.87 -1.44 -14.16
N ARG A 449 9.43 -0.36 -14.80
CA ARG A 449 8.47 -0.44 -15.92
C ARG A 449 9.02 -1.31 -17.06
N ASN A 450 10.27 -1.11 -17.47
CA ASN A 450 10.89 -1.86 -18.57
C ASN A 450 10.94 -3.37 -18.27
N TYR A 451 11.23 -3.74 -17.02
CA TYR A 451 11.20 -5.13 -16.57
C TYR A 451 9.79 -5.75 -16.68
N ILE A 452 8.77 -5.05 -16.19
CA ILE A 452 7.37 -5.51 -16.29
C ILE A 452 6.96 -5.62 -17.77
N ARG A 453 7.25 -4.59 -18.55
CA ARG A 453 6.97 -4.53 -20.00
C ARG A 453 7.66 -5.66 -20.76
N TYR A 454 8.90 -6.00 -20.40
CA TYR A 454 9.61 -7.12 -21.02
C TYR A 454 8.83 -8.43 -20.89
N TYR A 455 8.26 -8.72 -19.71
CA TYR A 455 7.41 -9.88 -19.50
C TYR A 455 6.04 -9.77 -20.16
N TYR A 456 5.44 -8.59 -20.15
CA TYR A 456 4.20 -8.33 -20.88
C TYR A 456 4.35 -8.61 -22.37
N LEU A 457 5.38 -8.06 -23.02
CA LEU A 457 5.62 -8.24 -24.45
C LEU A 457 5.92 -9.69 -24.85
N LYS A 458 6.42 -10.53 -23.92
CA LYS A 458 6.55 -11.99 -24.15
C LYS A 458 5.19 -12.67 -24.30
N ASN A 459 4.19 -12.26 -23.51
CA ASN A 459 2.82 -12.78 -23.59
C ASN A 459 1.82 -11.81 -22.91
N PRO A 460 1.22 -10.87 -23.67
CA PRO A 460 0.29 -9.86 -23.14
C PRO A 460 -0.97 -10.45 -22.50
N ASP A 461 -1.38 -11.63 -22.96
CA ASP A 461 -2.58 -12.29 -22.45
C ASP A 461 -2.35 -12.97 -21.10
N LYS A 462 -1.09 -13.13 -20.68
CA LYS A 462 -0.73 -13.90 -19.49
C LYS A 462 -0.44 -13.06 -18.25
N LEU A 463 0.47 -12.07 -18.34
CA LEU A 463 0.75 -11.20 -17.20
C LEU A 463 -0.47 -10.34 -16.88
N LYS A 464 -1.05 -10.49 -15.68
CA LYS A 464 -2.23 -9.74 -15.24
C LYS A 464 -1.99 -8.86 -14.04
N TYR A 465 -1.12 -9.28 -13.12
CA TYR A 465 -0.99 -8.62 -11.82
C TYR A 465 0.47 -8.31 -11.47
N VAL A 466 0.69 -7.16 -10.83
CA VAL A 466 1.99 -6.75 -10.28
C VAL A 466 1.81 -6.29 -8.84
N LEU A 467 2.49 -6.94 -7.90
CA LEU A 467 2.61 -6.48 -6.52
C LEU A 467 3.96 -5.79 -6.29
N LEU A 468 3.91 -4.60 -5.70
CA LEU A 468 5.07 -3.88 -5.19
C LEU A 468 5.15 -4.07 -3.67
N LEU A 469 6.12 -4.84 -3.19
CA LEU A 469 6.32 -5.13 -1.77
C LEU A 469 7.49 -4.31 -1.20
N GLY A 470 7.16 -3.14 -0.66
CA GLY A 470 8.08 -2.22 0.00
C GLY A 470 7.56 -0.78 0.01
N ALA A 471 7.92 -0.04 1.06
CA ALA A 471 7.67 1.39 1.16
C ALA A 471 8.33 2.18 0.01
N SER A 472 7.77 3.35 -0.29
CA SER A 472 8.30 4.28 -1.30
C SER A 472 8.53 5.66 -0.67
N SER A 473 9.13 6.57 -1.45
CA SER A 473 9.34 7.95 -1.04
C SER A 473 9.17 8.91 -2.22
N TYR A 474 8.84 10.17 -1.93
CA TYR A 474 9.04 11.30 -2.85
C TYR A 474 10.53 11.63 -3.04
N ASP A 475 11.41 11.12 -2.18
CA ASP A 475 12.85 11.33 -2.21
C ASP A 475 13.61 10.11 -2.74
N PHE A 476 14.02 10.18 -4.00
CA PHE A 476 14.75 9.11 -4.66
C PHE A 476 16.23 9.01 -4.26
N LYS A 477 16.87 10.12 -3.87
CA LYS A 477 18.32 10.22 -3.62
C LYS A 477 18.71 10.22 -2.14
N ASP A 478 17.77 9.92 -1.24
CA ASP A 478 18.08 9.75 0.19
C ASP A 478 18.56 11.03 0.90
N ARG A 479 17.96 12.16 0.55
CA ARG A 479 18.24 13.51 1.07
C ARG A 479 17.60 13.77 2.44
N ILE A 480 16.47 13.12 2.77
CA ILE A 480 15.78 13.30 4.05
C ILE A 480 16.16 12.26 5.10
N ALA A 481 16.07 12.64 6.37
CA ALA A 481 16.23 11.70 7.48
C ALA A 481 15.15 10.60 7.46
N ASN A 482 15.53 9.37 7.84
CA ASN A 482 14.64 8.21 7.94
C ASN A 482 13.85 7.90 6.65
N ASN A 483 14.43 8.20 5.50
CA ASN A 483 13.81 7.91 4.22
C ASN A 483 13.53 6.39 4.05
N THR A 484 12.41 6.06 3.40
CA THR A 484 11.98 4.66 3.19
C THR A 484 11.67 4.40 1.72
N ASN A 485 12.59 4.76 0.83
CA ASN A 485 12.46 4.49 -0.60
C ASN A 485 12.92 3.07 -0.95
N LEU A 486 12.22 2.03 -0.50
CA LEU A 486 12.63 0.63 -0.69
C LEU A 486 12.24 0.08 -2.08
N VAL A 487 11.00 0.32 -2.51
CA VAL A 487 10.52 0.05 -3.88
C VAL A 487 9.91 1.35 -4.41
N PRO A 488 10.59 2.08 -5.31
CA PRO A 488 10.17 3.41 -5.74
C PRO A 488 8.76 3.48 -6.35
N VAL A 489 8.13 4.63 -6.20
CA VAL A 489 6.85 5.01 -6.84
C VAL A 489 7.13 6.09 -7.89
N TYR A 490 6.32 6.20 -8.95
CA TYR A 490 6.40 7.34 -9.84
C TYR A 490 5.89 8.61 -9.15
N GLN A 491 6.68 9.69 -9.21
CA GLN A 491 6.31 11.03 -8.73
C GLN A 491 6.05 11.97 -9.92
N SER A 492 5.00 12.79 -9.80
CA SER A 492 4.66 13.81 -10.80
C SER A 492 5.77 14.85 -11.03
N ARG A 493 5.79 15.46 -12.22
CA ARG A 493 6.58 16.67 -12.53
C ARG A 493 6.06 17.85 -11.72
N ASN A 494 4.74 17.98 -11.61
CA ASN A 494 4.15 18.99 -10.74
C ASN A 494 4.55 18.71 -9.29
N SER A 495 5.22 19.67 -8.66
CA SER A 495 5.71 19.58 -7.27
C SER A 495 5.28 20.79 -6.43
N LEU A 496 4.38 21.64 -6.97
CA LEU A 496 4.02 22.94 -6.39
C LEU A 496 2.50 23.11 -6.20
N HIS A 497 1.67 22.28 -6.82
CA HIS A 497 0.22 22.34 -6.66
C HIS A 497 -0.31 21.13 -5.87
N PRO A 498 -0.83 21.32 -4.63
CA PRO A 498 -1.28 20.21 -3.76
C PRO A 498 -2.28 19.25 -4.40
N VAL A 499 -3.20 19.76 -5.24
CA VAL A 499 -4.24 18.96 -5.91
C VAL A 499 -3.77 18.31 -7.22
N PHE A 500 -2.71 18.82 -7.87
CA PHE A 500 -2.26 18.33 -9.19
C PHE A 500 -0.91 17.60 -9.14
N THR A 501 -0.26 17.57 -7.98
CA THR A 501 0.83 16.63 -7.70
C THR A 501 0.24 15.25 -7.40
N TYR A 502 1.01 14.19 -7.63
CA TYR A 502 0.60 12.81 -7.33
C TYR A 502 1.80 11.88 -7.18
N ALA A 503 1.56 10.76 -6.50
CA ALA A 503 2.42 9.59 -6.46
C ALA A 503 1.58 8.38 -6.89
N SER A 504 2.04 7.63 -7.89
CA SER A 504 1.21 6.56 -8.46
C SER A 504 2.02 5.41 -9.02
N ASP A 505 1.49 4.20 -8.85
CA ASP A 505 2.07 2.98 -9.39
C ASP A 505 1.53 2.64 -10.80
N ASP A 506 0.53 3.37 -11.29
CA ASP A 506 -0.05 3.18 -12.63
C ASP A 506 0.99 3.22 -13.75
N PHE A 507 2.04 4.02 -13.55
CA PHE A 507 3.16 4.13 -14.49
C PHE A 507 3.75 2.77 -14.86
N TYR A 508 3.69 1.80 -13.94
CA TYR A 508 4.17 0.44 -14.15
C TYR A 508 3.17 -0.46 -14.89
N GLY A 509 2.00 0.04 -15.25
CA GLY A 509 0.90 -0.66 -15.93
C GLY A 509 0.65 -0.24 -17.37
N PHE A 510 1.37 0.77 -17.86
CA PHE A 510 1.27 1.28 -19.23
C PHE A 510 2.15 0.49 -20.21
N MET A 511 1.54 -0.49 -20.90
CA MET A 511 2.24 -1.47 -21.71
C MET A 511 2.09 -1.26 -23.23
N ASN A 512 1.41 -0.22 -23.69
CA ASN A 512 1.34 0.10 -25.11
C ASN A 512 2.55 0.92 -25.59
N GLN A 513 2.87 0.84 -26.88
CA GLN A 513 4.08 1.46 -27.45
C GLN A 513 4.08 2.98 -27.36
N ASN A 514 2.91 3.62 -27.39
CA ASN A 514 2.78 5.09 -27.41
C ASN A 514 2.62 5.72 -26.03
N GLU A 515 2.72 4.93 -24.96
CA GLU A 515 2.49 5.37 -23.58
C GLU A 515 3.81 5.63 -22.82
N GLY A 516 3.69 6.00 -21.54
CA GLY A 516 4.81 6.10 -20.60
C GLY A 516 5.37 7.51 -20.47
N PHE A 517 5.20 8.37 -21.47
CA PHE A 517 5.41 9.81 -21.26
C PHE A 517 4.22 10.41 -20.51
N TRP A 518 4.27 10.33 -19.19
CA TRP A 518 3.13 10.63 -18.34
C TRP A 518 3.08 12.09 -17.89
N ALA A 519 2.84 13.01 -18.83
CA ALA A 519 2.67 14.44 -18.56
C ALA A 519 1.35 14.76 -17.84
N GLU A 520 1.30 15.87 -17.12
CA GLU A 520 0.14 16.39 -16.36
C GLU A 520 -0.91 17.07 -17.25
N GLU A 521 -1.12 16.57 -18.47
CA GLU A 521 -2.14 17.08 -19.39
C GLU A 521 -3.51 16.44 -19.10
N SER A 522 -4.58 17.20 -19.33
CA SER A 522 -5.96 16.78 -19.04
C SER A 522 -6.51 15.71 -19.99
N ASN A 523 -5.83 15.46 -21.11
CA ASN A 523 -6.22 14.56 -22.20
C ASN A 523 -5.26 13.38 -22.39
N ASN A 524 -4.32 13.11 -21.49
CA ASN A 524 -3.55 11.86 -21.54
C ASN A 524 -4.48 10.69 -21.12
N ILE A 525 -4.66 9.72 -22.04
CA ILE A 525 -5.56 8.56 -21.95
C ILE A 525 -4.73 7.27 -21.91
N ASP A 526 -3.60 7.24 -21.21
CA ASP A 526 -2.87 5.99 -21.00
C ASP A 526 -3.78 5.04 -20.17
N GLU A 527 -4.19 3.92 -20.75
CA GLU A 527 -5.05 2.93 -20.09
C GLU A 527 -4.19 1.92 -19.33
N LEU A 528 -4.67 1.46 -18.17
CA LEU A 528 -3.97 0.43 -17.41
C LEU A 528 -4.18 -0.94 -18.06
N ASP A 529 -3.10 -1.58 -18.48
CA ASP A 529 -3.14 -2.95 -19.00
C ASP A 529 -3.13 -4.00 -17.86
N LEU A 530 -2.48 -3.67 -16.74
CA LEU A 530 -2.20 -4.57 -15.61
C LEU A 530 -2.87 -4.09 -14.31
N GLY A 531 -3.28 -5.03 -13.46
CA GLY A 531 -3.74 -4.76 -12.10
C GLY A 531 -2.56 -4.61 -11.14
N ILE A 532 -2.40 -3.43 -10.53
CA ILE A 532 -1.24 -3.11 -9.69
C ILE A 532 -1.72 -2.84 -8.26
N GLY A 533 -1.02 -3.42 -7.29
CA GLY A 533 -1.21 -3.11 -5.88
C GLY A 533 0.13 -2.99 -5.15
N ARG A 534 0.10 -2.31 -4.01
CA ARG A 534 1.30 -2.07 -3.18
C ARG A 534 1.06 -2.45 -1.72
N ILE A 535 2.05 -3.13 -1.13
CA ILE A 535 2.17 -3.28 0.32
C ILE A 535 3.37 -2.43 0.76
N PRO A 536 3.16 -1.23 1.34
CA PRO A 536 4.21 -0.26 1.63
C PRO A 536 4.93 -0.57 2.96
N ALA A 537 5.34 -1.83 3.16
CA ALA A 537 6.08 -2.26 4.35
C ALA A 537 7.45 -1.58 4.43
N LYS A 538 7.80 -1.09 5.61
CA LYS A 538 9.10 -0.48 5.96
C LYS A 538 10.05 -1.52 6.58
N THR A 539 9.51 -2.58 7.20
CA THR A 539 10.30 -3.59 7.90
C THR A 539 9.98 -5.03 7.45
N LYS A 540 10.89 -5.97 7.75
CA LYS A 540 10.69 -7.40 7.46
C LYS A 540 9.46 -7.96 8.17
N LYS A 541 9.22 -7.48 9.40
CA LYS A 541 8.07 -7.89 10.21
C LYS A 541 6.76 -7.44 9.57
N GLU A 542 6.63 -6.17 9.21
CA GLU A 542 5.44 -5.66 8.50
C GLU A 542 5.16 -6.42 7.20
N ALA A 543 6.20 -6.71 6.41
CA ALA A 543 6.05 -7.50 5.18
C ALA A 543 5.55 -8.92 5.45
N ALA A 544 6.08 -9.58 6.49
CA ALA A 544 5.63 -10.92 6.89
C ALA A 544 4.20 -10.90 7.45
N ASP A 545 3.87 -9.91 8.29
CA ASP A 545 2.55 -9.75 8.89
C ASP A 545 1.47 -9.52 7.83
N ALA A 546 1.72 -8.63 6.85
CA ALA A 546 0.80 -8.39 5.74
C ALA A 546 0.57 -9.65 4.88
N VAL A 547 1.63 -10.39 4.56
CA VAL A 547 1.52 -11.66 3.81
C VAL A 547 0.76 -12.72 4.60
N ASN A 548 1.03 -12.85 5.90
CA ASN A 548 0.30 -13.78 6.76
C ASN A 548 -1.19 -13.45 6.82
N LYS A 549 -1.52 -12.16 6.94
CA LYS A 549 -2.90 -11.68 6.96
C LYS A 549 -3.65 -11.98 5.66
N ILE A 550 -3.00 -11.79 4.50
CA ILE A 550 -3.56 -12.16 3.19
C ILE A 550 -3.86 -13.66 3.12
N ILE A 551 -2.91 -14.51 3.53
CA ILE A 551 -3.11 -15.97 3.53
C ILE A 551 -4.23 -16.35 4.49
N TYR A 552 -4.29 -15.75 5.68
CA TYR A 552 -5.34 -16.00 6.67
C TYR A 552 -6.73 -15.71 6.11
N TYR A 553 -6.91 -14.54 5.50
CA TYR A 553 -8.18 -14.11 4.92
C TYR A 553 -8.76 -15.10 3.90
N GLU A 554 -7.91 -15.73 3.10
CA GLU A 554 -8.33 -16.65 2.03
C GLU A 554 -8.34 -18.13 2.43
N THR A 555 -7.78 -18.49 3.60
CA THR A 555 -7.63 -19.90 4.01
C THR A 555 -8.25 -20.26 5.35
N ASN A 556 -8.56 -19.30 6.21
CA ASN A 556 -9.10 -19.59 7.53
C ASN A 556 -10.63 -19.77 7.48
N PRO A 557 -11.19 -20.90 7.93
CA PRO A 557 -12.64 -21.10 8.01
C PRO A 557 -13.38 -20.06 8.85
N GLN A 558 -12.76 -19.47 9.87
CA GLN A 558 -13.39 -18.42 10.69
C GLN A 558 -13.69 -17.15 9.89
N ALA A 559 -12.97 -16.93 8.80
CA ALA A 559 -13.25 -15.82 7.89
C ALA A 559 -14.50 -16.03 7.03
N PHE A 560 -15.08 -17.24 6.98
CA PHE A 560 -16.29 -17.59 6.23
C PHE A 560 -17.53 -17.44 7.11
N ASN A 561 -18.01 -16.20 7.22
CA ASN A 561 -19.15 -15.85 8.05
C ASN A 561 -19.95 -14.69 7.43
N LYS A 562 -21.13 -14.38 8.00
CA LYS A 562 -22.13 -13.47 7.42
C LYS A 562 -21.62 -12.06 7.08
N TRP A 563 -20.53 -11.60 7.69
CA TRP A 563 -19.95 -10.28 7.45
C TRP A 563 -19.63 -10.04 5.96
N ARG A 564 -19.43 -11.12 5.20
CA ARG A 564 -19.25 -11.12 3.74
C ARG A 564 -20.49 -10.63 2.96
N ASN A 565 -21.66 -10.55 3.59
CA ASN A 565 -22.86 -9.96 3.01
C ASN A 565 -23.03 -8.46 3.37
N ASP A 566 -22.28 -7.95 4.33
CA ASP A 566 -22.50 -6.62 4.90
C ASP A 566 -21.66 -5.55 4.16
N ILE A 567 -22.29 -4.46 3.73
CA ILE A 567 -21.64 -3.29 3.10
C ILE A 567 -22.02 -2.04 3.90
N TYR A 568 -21.01 -1.25 4.25
CA TYR A 568 -21.19 0.01 4.97
C TYR A 568 -20.95 1.21 4.07
N PHE A 569 -21.90 2.14 4.09
CA PHE A 569 -21.81 3.46 3.47
C PHE A 569 -21.69 4.52 4.55
N ILE A 570 -20.55 5.20 4.59
CA ILE A 570 -20.19 6.18 5.60
C ILE A 570 -20.02 7.55 4.92
N ALA A 571 -20.72 8.57 5.41
CA ALA A 571 -20.71 9.89 4.78
C ALA A 571 -20.57 11.03 5.80
N ASP A 572 -19.78 12.03 5.38
CA ASP A 572 -19.60 13.32 6.05
C ASP A 572 -20.83 14.23 5.85
N ASP A 573 -21.06 15.18 6.76
CA ASP A 573 -22.27 16.01 6.83
C ASP A 573 -22.10 17.46 6.32
N GLU A 574 -20.88 17.83 5.91
CA GLU A 574 -20.59 19.15 5.34
C GLU A 574 -21.03 19.32 3.85
N ASP A 575 -20.76 20.51 3.31
CA ASP A 575 -20.91 20.87 1.88
C ASP A 575 -22.33 20.71 1.30
N GLY A 576 -23.36 21.06 2.07
CA GLY A 576 -24.74 21.03 1.58
C GLY A 576 -25.21 19.64 1.22
N ASN A 577 -24.92 18.64 2.07
CA ASN A 577 -25.32 17.23 1.91
C ASN A 577 -24.82 16.55 0.63
N ILE A 578 -23.72 17.02 0.01
CA ILE A 578 -23.21 16.41 -1.22
C ILE A 578 -22.76 14.97 -1.00
N PHE A 579 -22.07 14.71 0.11
CA PHE A 579 -21.58 13.37 0.43
C PHE A 579 -22.73 12.40 0.76
N HIS A 580 -23.77 12.87 1.46
CA HIS A 580 -25.00 12.10 1.68
C HIS A 580 -25.68 11.73 0.35
N ARG A 581 -25.80 12.67 -0.60
CA ARG A 581 -26.39 12.40 -1.93
C ARG A 581 -25.58 11.37 -2.73
N ASP A 582 -24.27 11.53 -2.79
CA ASP A 582 -23.39 10.61 -3.53
C ASP A 582 -23.44 9.21 -2.89
N SER A 583 -23.47 9.12 -1.56
CA SER A 583 -23.62 7.86 -0.83
C SER A 583 -24.99 7.20 -1.07
N GLU A 584 -26.08 7.97 -1.13
CA GLU A 584 -27.41 7.45 -1.49
C GLU A 584 -27.45 6.92 -2.93
N GLU A 585 -26.80 7.59 -3.88
CA GLU A 585 -26.73 7.12 -5.26
C GLU A 585 -26.04 5.76 -5.35
N LEU A 586 -24.91 5.59 -4.65
CA LEU A 586 -24.16 4.33 -4.65
C LEU A 586 -24.91 3.21 -3.93
N SER A 587 -25.42 3.48 -2.73
CA SER A 587 -26.16 2.46 -1.97
C SER A 587 -27.42 2.02 -2.71
N LYS A 588 -28.14 2.96 -3.36
CA LYS A 588 -29.26 2.62 -4.24
C LYS A 588 -28.84 1.75 -5.41
N TYR A 589 -27.72 2.05 -6.06
CA TYR A 589 -27.19 1.21 -7.14
C TYR A 589 -26.93 -0.22 -6.67
N VAL A 590 -26.35 -0.41 -5.48
CA VAL A 590 -26.12 -1.75 -4.92
C VAL A 590 -27.45 -2.45 -4.62
N ILE A 591 -28.41 -1.77 -4.00
CA ILE A 591 -29.75 -2.34 -3.70
C ILE A 591 -30.45 -2.80 -4.98
N ASP A 592 -30.46 -1.95 -6.03
CA ASP A 592 -31.19 -2.20 -7.26
C ASP A 592 -30.57 -3.34 -8.11
N ASN A 593 -29.25 -3.57 -8.01
CA ASN A 593 -28.52 -4.51 -8.87
C ASN A 593 -27.96 -5.75 -8.14
N PHE A 594 -27.74 -5.66 -6.83
CA PHE A 594 -27.07 -6.67 -6.00
C PHE A 594 -27.78 -6.85 -4.65
N GLY A 595 -29.10 -7.10 -4.70
CA GLY A 595 -29.98 -7.14 -3.53
C GLY A 595 -29.62 -8.16 -2.44
N PHE A 596 -28.66 -9.06 -2.66
CA PHE A 596 -28.17 -9.99 -1.63
C PHE A 596 -27.31 -9.30 -0.56
N TYR A 597 -26.67 -8.17 -0.88
CA TYR A 597 -25.92 -7.41 0.11
C TYR A 597 -26.84 -6.71 1.12
N ASN A 598 -26.41 -6.70 2.38
CA ASN A 598 -27.01 -5.95 3.46
C ASN A 598 -26.36 -4.57 3.53
N ILE A 599 -27.17 -3.53 3.32
CA ILE A 599 -26.69 -2.15 3.23
C ILE A 599 -26.87 -1.46 4.58
N ASN A 600 -25.75 -1.04 5.17
CA ASN A 600 -25.68 -0.30 6.41
C ASN A 600 -25.25 1.15 6.12
N LYS A 601 -25.97 2.14 6.67
CA LYS A 601 -25.71 3.57 6.41
C LYS A 601 -25.34 4.27 7.70
N LEU A 602 -24.14 4.84 7.75
CA LEU A 602 -23.64 5.65 8.88
C LEU A 602 -23.37 7.07 8.38
N TYR A 603 -24.37 7.94 8.46
CA TYR A 603 -24.29 9.32 7.99
C TYR A 603 -24.06 10.23 9.19
N LEU A 604 -22.94 10.97 9.21
CA LEU A 604 -22.51 11.73 10.38
C LEU A 604 -23.61 12.68 10.88
N GLY A 605 -24.36 13.31 9.97
CA GLY A 605 -25.46 14.22 10.30
C GLY A 605 -26.62 13.54 11.04
N ALA A 606 -26.69 12.21 11.07
CA ALA A 606 -27.69 11.42 11.83
C ALA A 606 -27.22 11.04 13.25
N PHE A 607 -26.01 11.45 13.67
CA PHE A 607 -25.47 11.22 15.00
C PHE A 607 -25.33 12.53 15.78
N GLU A 608 -25.52 12.47 17.10
CA GLU A 608 -25.30 13.63 17.96
C GLU A 608 -23.82 14.06 17.93
N GLN A 609 -23.62 15.38 17.97
CA GLN A 609 -22.30 16.00 17.97
C GLN A 609 -22.12 16.89 19.20
N GLU A 610 -20.98 16.71 19.86
CA GLU A 610 -20.58 17.43 21.07
C GLU A 610 -19.48 18.44 20.74
N VAL A 611 -19.60 19.66 21.28
CA VAL A 611 -18.62 20.74 21.05
C VAL A 611 -17.57 20.74 22.16
N PHE A 612 -16.31 20.51 21.80
CA PHE A 612 -15.14 20.54 22.68
C PHE A 612 -14.14 21.59 22.20
N ALA A 613 -14.01 22.69 22.96
CA ALA A 613 -12.93 23.70 22.81
C ALA A 613 -12.63 24.09 21.35
N SER A 614 -13.67 24.45 20.57
CA SER A 614 -13.67 24.80 19.13
C SER A 614 -13.61 23.66 18.10
N THR A 615 -13.65 22.40 18.54
CA THR A 615 -13.82 21.22 17.67
C THR A 615 -15.12 20.49 17.98
N GLN A 616 -15.75 19.86 16.99
CA GLN A 616 -16.87 18.95 17.21
C GLN A 616 -16.35 17.50 17.34
N ARG A 617 -17.09 16.66 18.05
CA ARG A 617 -16.87 15.22 18.14
C ARG A 617 -18.21 14.51 18.05
N SER A 618 -18.24 13.34 17.43
CA SER A 618 -19.41 12.45 17.51
C SER A 618 -19.02 11.12 18.16
N PRO A 619 -19.13 11.00 19.50
CA PRO A 619 -18.81 9.75 20.21
C PRO A 619 -19.66 8.57 19.71
N LYS A 620 -20.95 8.80 19.43
CA LYS A 620 -21.87 7.76 18.94
C LYS A 620 -21.53 7.27 17.53
N MET A 621 -21.05 8.14 16.66
CA MET A 621 -20.55 7.72 15.35
C MET A 621 -19.28 6.86 15.47
N ARG A 622 -18.37 7.22 16.38
CA ARG A 622 -17.16 6.41 16.65
C ARG A 622 -17.50 5.03 17.19
N GLU A 623 -18.45 4.95 18.12
CA GLU A 623 -19.00 3.70 18.65
C GLU A 623 -19.55 2.83 17.51
N ALA A 624 -20.37 3.40 16.62
CA ALA A 624 -20.90 2.70 15.45
C ALA A 624 -19.82 2.21 14.46
N ILE A 625 -18.72 2.95 14.30
CA ILE A 625 -17.57 2.55 13.47
C ILE A 625 -16.80 1.40 14.12
N ASN A 626 -16.60 1.42 15.44
CA ASN A 626 -15.97 0.30 16.16
C ASN A 626 -16.86 -0.94 16.11
N ASP A 627 -18.18 -0.78 16.27
CA ASP A 627 -19.13 -1.87 16.09
C ASP A 627 -19.09 -2.46 14.68
N MET A 628 -18.94 -1.61 13.65
CA MET A 628 -18.73 -2.07 12.27
C MET A 628 -17.47 -2.92 12.15
N ALA A 629 -16.34 -2.51 12.74
CA ALA A 629 -15.11 -3.30 12.73
C ALA A 629 -15.28 -4.65 13.46
N ASN A 630 -15.99 -4.67 14.58
CA ASN A 630 -16.27 -5.87 15.36
C ASN A 630 -17.24 -6.83 14.66
N LYS A 631 -18.30 -6.30 14.03
CA LYS A 631 -19.29 -7.07 13.26
C LYS A 631 -18.73 -7.57 11.94
N GLY A 632 -17.82 -6.81 11.33
CA GLY A 632 -17.22 -7.08 10.04
C GLY A 632 -18.05 -6.55 8.88
N ALA A 633 -17.39 -6.33 7.74
CA ALA A 633 -18.02 -5.90 6.49
C ALA A 633 -17.21 -6.38 5.29
N LEU A 634 -17.87 -6.71 4.18
CA LEU A 634 -17.18 -6.99 2.92
C LEU A 634 -16.52 -5.73 2.37
N ILE A 635 -17.29 -4.64 2.33
CA ILE A 635 -16.85 -3.33 1.84
C ILE A 635 -17.25 -2.25 2.85
N VAL A 636 -16.30 -1.37 3.17
CA VAL A 636 -16.55 -0.11 3.87
C VAL A 636 -16.25 1.03 2.93
N ASN A 637 -17.29 1.73 2.50
CA ASN A 637 -17.18 2.87 1.59
C ASN A 637 -17.36 4.18 2.37
N TYR A 638 -16.30 5.00 2.41
CA TYR A 638 -16.31 6.31 3.03
C TYR A 638 -16.21 7.43 1.98
N ILE A 639 -17.10 8.43 2.07
CA ILE A 639 -17.07 9.64 1.24
C ILE A 639 -17.14 10.87 2.15
N GLY A 640 -16.15 11.76 2.04
CA GLY A 640 -16.11 12.97 2.86
C GLY A 640 -14.72 13.56 3.02
N HIS A 641 -14.58 14.54 3.92
CA HIS A 641 -13.30 15.14 4.24
C HIS A 641 -12.37 14.21 4.99
N GLY A 642 -11.07 14.42 4.85
CA GLY A 642 -10.09 13.58 5.51
C GLY A 642 -8.70 14.19 5.47
N SER A 643 -7.82 13.54 6.22
CA SER A 643 -6.39 13.84 6.29
C SER A 643 -5.61 12.54 6.17
N GLU A 644 -4.28 12.60 6.26
CA GLU A 644 -3.46 11.40 6.28
C GLU A 644 -3.78 10.46 7.46
N SER A 645 -4.45 10.90 8.54
CA SER A 645 -4.62 10.10 9.77
C SER A 645 -6.03 10.05 10.35
N SER A 646 -7.01 10.72 9.73
CA SER A 646 -8.36 10.85 10.28
C SER A 646 -9.41 11.13 9.21
N TRP A 647 -10.66 10.72 9.47
CA TRP A 647 -11.86 11.06 8.69
C TRP A 647 -12.67 12.17 9.36
N THR A 648 -13.20 13.09 8.56
CA THR A 648 -13.92 14.31 8.95
C THR A 648 -13.17 15.24 9.93
N ASN A 649 -13.70 16.43 10.16
CA ASN A 649 -13.17 17.37 11.15
C ASN A 649 -13.38 16.85 12.59
N GLU A 650 -14.47 16.10 12.81
CA GLU A 650 -14.87 15.46 14.07
C GLU A 650 -13.97 14.28 14.42
N SER A 651 -13.12 13.85 13.50
CA SER A 651 -12.25 12.68 13.63
C SER A 651 -13.03 11.42 13.99
N ILE A 652 -14.05 11.08 13.19
CA ILE A 652 -14.92 9.92 13.44
C ILE A 652 -14.20 8.58 13.27
N LEU A 653 -13.09 8.56 12.54
CA LEU A 653 -12.11 7.47 12.51
C LEU A 653 -10.72 8.10 12.63
N ASN A 654 -9.85 7.52 13.44
CA ASN A 654 -8.44 7.89 13.54
C ASN A 654 -7.55 6.67 13.76
N VAL A 655 -6.23 6.86 13.72
CA VAL A 655 -5.26 5.76 13.87
C VAL A 655 -5.40 5.05 15.22
N SER A 656 -5.68 5.74 16.33
CA SER A 656 -5.83 5.08 17.64
C SER A 656 -6.98 4.07 17.68
N MET A 657 -8.12 4.38 17.03
CA MET A 657 -9.23 3.42 16.92
C MET A 657 -8.82 2.18 16.15
N VAL A 658 -8.04 2.34 15.06
CA VAL A 658 -7.57 1.22 14.24
C VAL A 658 -6.64 0.30 15.05
N GLU A 659 -5.80 0.85 15.92
CA GLU A 659 -4.89 0.04 16.76
C GLU A 659 -5.65 -0.83 17.77
N GLU A 660 -6.86 -0.42 18.18
CA GLU A 660 -7.74 -1.15 19.10
C GLU A 660 -8.54 -2.27 18.42
N TRP A 661 -8.65 -2.28 17.09
CA TRP A 661 -9.42 -3.30 16.38
C TRP A 661 -8.74 -4.68 16.45
N ASN A 662 -9.53 -5.74 16.65
CA ASN A 662 -9.05 -7.13 16.64
C ASN A 662 -9.92 -8.00 15.73
N ASN A 663 -10.03 -7.58 14.46
CA ASN A 663 -10.97 -8.13 13.48
C ASN A 663 -10.29 -9.01 12.42
N ILE A 664 -9.29 -9.81 12.79
CA ILE A 664 -8.52 -10.66 11.86
C ILE A 664 -9.40 -11.63 11.04
N ASP A 665 -10.53 -12.07 11.60
CA ASP A 665 -11.52 -12.93 10.93
C ASP A 665 -12.47 -12.19 9.99
N LYS A 666 -12.45 -10.85 9.99
CA LYS A 666 -13.46 -10.00 9.36
C LYS A 666 -12.85 -8.73 8.77
N LEU A 667 -11.91 -8.90 7.84
CA LEU A 667 -11.10 -7.83 7.27
C LEU A 667 -11.80 -7.17 6.05
N PRO A 668 -12.32 -5.93 6.16
CA PRO A 668 -13.02 -5.29 5.06
C PRO A 668 -12.08 -4.78 3.97
N LEU A 669 -12.60 -4.70 2.75
CA LEU A 669 -12.07 -3.82 1.72
C LEU A 669 -12.54 -2.38 2.02
N PHE A 670 -11.60 -1.47 2.27
CA PHE A 670 -11.95 -0.06 2.45
C PHE A 670 -11.86 0.69 1.12
N VAL A 671 -12.87 1.52 0.84
CA VAL A 671 -12.89 2.45 -0.29
C VAL A 671 -13.03 3.85 0.29
N THR A 672 -11.99 4.66 0.21
CA THR A 672 -11.97 5.99 0.83
C THR A 672 -11.90 7.06 -0.24
N ALA A 673 -13.07 7.63 -0.57
CA ALA A 673 -13.24 8.78 -1.45
C ALA A 673 -13.03 10.08 -0.66
N THR A 674 -11.79 10.26 -0.17
CA THR A 674 -11.40 11.38 0.70
C THR A 674 -10.02 11.94 0.31
N CYS A 675 -9.51 12.98 0.96
CA CYS A 675 -8.18 13.53 0.72
C CYS A 675 -7.09 12.71 1.44
N GLU A 676 -6.05 12.32 0.70
CA GLU A 676 -4.72 11.85 1.16
C GLU A 676 -4.62 10.81 2.30
N PHE A 677 -5.70 10.11 2.61
CA PHE A 677 -5.72 9.04 3.63
C PHE A 677 -4.77 7.88 3.29
N GLY A 678 -4.43 7.74 2.01
CA GLY A 678 -3.50 6.76 1.44
C GLY A 678 -2.10 7.28 1.15
N ARG A 679 -1.65 8.41 1.73
CA ARG A 679 -0.32 9.01 1.46
C ARG A 679 0.84 8.11 1.89
N PHE A 680 1.21 7.16 1.02
CA PHE A 680 2.17 6.07 1.31
C PHE A 680 3.63 6.40 1.01
N ASP A 681 3.89 7.54 0.36
CA ASP A 681 5.19 7.93 -0.20
C ASP A 681 5.90 9.03 0.59
N ASN A 682 5.42 9.35 1.80
CA ASN A 682 6.07 10.29 2.69
C ASN A 682 6.65 9.54 3.90
N PRO A 683 7.96 9.33 4.00
CA PRO A 683 8.57 8.54 5.08
C PRO A 683 8.33 9.10 6.49
N ASN A 684 8.09 10.42 6.59
CA ASN A 684 7.84 11.12 7.85
C ASN A 684 6.39 11.00 8.34
N ILE A 685 5.52 10.39 7.55
CA ILE A 685 4.11 10.16 7.89
C ILE A 685 3.84 8.66 7.74
N GLU A 686 2.91 8.17 8.55
CA GLU A 686 2.31 6.87 8.32
C GLU A 686 0.81 7.08 8.27
N SER A 687 0.23 6.88 7.09
CA SER A 687 -1.16 7.22 6.88
C SER A 687 -2.10 6.21 7.55
N GLY A 688 -3.35 6.61 7.80
CA GLY A 688 -4.38 5.73 8.35
C GLY A 688 -4.58 4.48 7.49
N ALA A 689 -4.52 4.62 6.16
CA ALA A 689 -4.55 3.48 5.25
C ALA A 689 -3.36 2.52 5.45
N GLN A 690 -2.13 3.03 5.63
CA GLN A 690 -0.96 2.18 5.89
C GLN A 690 -1.12 1.42 7.20
N ARG A 691 -1.59 2.10 8.26
CA ARG A 691 -1.84 1.51 9.58
C ARG A 691 -2.87 0.38 9.50
N MET A 692 -4.00 0.62 8.83
CA MET A 692 -5.04 -0.39 8.64
C MET A 692 -4.55 -1.59 7.84
N LEU A 693 -3.75 -1.36 6.79
CA LEU A 693 -3.23 -2.44 5.95
C LEU A 693 -2.16 -3.27 6.67
N LEU A 694 -1.26 -2.64 7.44
CA LEU A 694 -0.10 -3.31 8.04
C LEU A 694 -0.37 -3.84 9.45
N LYS A 695 -1.52 -3.54 10.06
CA LYS A 695 -1.91 -4.11 11.35
C LYS A 695 -1.99 -5.65 11.27
N PRO A 696 -1.26 -6.40 12.13
CA PRO A 696 -1.11 -7.86 12.02
C PRO A 696 -2.36 -8.65 12.40
N ASP A 697 -3.18 -8.12 13.31
CA ASP A 697 -4.31 -8.77 13.99
C ASP A 697 -5.66 -8.11 13.67
N GLY A 698 -5.71 -7.25 12.65
CA GLY A 698 -6.94 -6.56 12.27
C GLY A 698 -6.73 -5.52 11.17
N GLY A 699 -7.61 -4.52 11.17
CA GLY A 699 -7.61 -3.45 10.18
C GLY A 699 -8.34 -3.85 8.90
N ALA A 700 -7.65 -3.71 7.77
CA ALA A 700 -8.18 -3.94 6.43
C ALA A 700 -7.44 -5.07 5.71
N ILE A 701 -8.11 -5.75 4.77
CA ILE A 701 -7.43 -6.64 3.82
C ILE A 701 -6.74 -5.84 2.71
N ALA A 702 -7.38 -4.75 2.27
CA ALA A 702 -6.86 -3.83 1.27
C ALA A 702 -7.63 -2.50 1.33
N LEU A 703 -7.07 -1.46 0.70
CA LEU A 703 -7.70 -0.16 0.55
C LEU A 703 -7.61 0.34 -0.89
N LEU A 704 -8.73 0.83 -1.42
CA LEU A 704 -8.76 1.71 -2.58
C LEU A 704 -8.90 3.15 -2.06
N THR A 705 -7.81 3.91 -2.17
CA THR A 705 -7.65 5.17 -1.43
C THR A 705 -6.93 6.21 -2.28
N THR A 706 -6.74 7.41 -1.74
CA THR A 706 -6.12 8.54 -2.44
C THR A 706 -4.76 8.89 -1.85
N SER A 707 -3.78 9.15 -2.71
CA SER A 707 -2.42 9.55 -2.29
C SER A 707 -2.28 11.04 -1.98
N ARG A 708 -3.21 11.88 -2.43
CA ARG A 708 -3.15 13.36 -2.36
C ARG A 708 -4.54 13.98 -2.17
N PRO A 709 -4.62 15.30 -1.90
CA PRO A 709 -5.87 16.04 -1.95
C PRO A 709 -6.55 15.90 -3.31
N VAL A 710 -7.87 15.72 -3.28
CA VAL A 710 -8.72 15.44 -4.44
C VAL A 710 -10.01 16.24 -4.36
N GLU A 711 -10.71 16.38 -5.48
CA GLU A 711 -12.02 17.03 -5.52
C GLU A 711 -13.15 16.02 -5.31
N SER A 712 -14.19 16.42 -4.58
CA SER A 712 -15.38 15.60 -4.30
C SER A 712 -16.04 15.04 -5.56
N SER A 713 -16.18 15.86 -6.60
CA SER A 713 -16.77 15.45 -7.89
C SER A 713 -16.02 14.29 -8.56
N SER A 714 -14.69 14.31 -8.48
CA SER A 714 -13.82 13.30 -9.09
C SER A 714 -13.86 12.01 -8.30
N ASN A 715 -13.86 12.11 -6.96
CA ASN A 715 -14.08 10.98 -6.07
C ASN A 715 -15.43 10.31 -6.31
N ALA A 716 -16.52 11.07 -6.40
CA ALA A 716 -17.86 10.55 -6.67
C ALA A 716 -17.92 9.77 -8.00
N THR A 717 -17.16 10.21 -9.01
CA THR A 717 -17.14 9.53 -10.31
C THR A 717 -16.34 8.23 -10.26
N LEU A 718 -15.16 8.26 -9.64
CA LEU A 718 -14.35 7.05 -9.45
C LEU A 718 -15.06 6.02 -8.58
N ASN A 719 -15.74 6.46 -7.52
CA ASN A 719 -16.46 5.58 -6.62
C ASN A 719 -17.67 4.92 -7.31
N ARG A 720 -18.39 5.67 -8.16
CA ARG A 720 -19.40 5.09 -9.06
C ARG A 720 -18.82 4.03 -9.99
N SER A 721 -17.68 4.31 -10.60
CA SER A 721 -17.00 3.34 -11.47
C SER A 721 -16.55 2.10 -10.70
N PHE A 722 -16.11 2.25 -9.46
CA PHE A 722 -15.78 1.13 -8.58
C PHE A 722 -16.99 0.21 -8.35
N PHE A 723 -18.13 0.75 -7.91
CA PHE A 723 -19.32 -0.07 -7.65
C PHE A 723 -19.88 -0.74 -8.91
N GLN A 724 -19.66 -0.15 -10.09
CA GLN A 724 -20.00 -0.78 -11.38
C GLN A 724 -19.15 -2.01 -11.71
N HIS A 725 -17.95 -2.13 -11.13
CA HIS A 725 -16.96 -3.15 -11.48
C HIS A 725 -16.56 -4.08 -10.34
N VAL A 726 -16.87 -3.77 -9.08
CA VAL A 726 -16.40 -4.56 -7.92
C VAL A 726 -17.04 -5.95 -7.83
N PHE A 727 -18.35 -6.04 -8.05
CA PHE A 727 -19.09 -7.29 -7.84
C PHE A 727 -19.00 -8.24 -9.03
N LYS A 728 -19.10 -9.54 -8.76
CA LYS A 728 -19.21 -10.56 -9.80
C LYS A 728 -20.46 -10.35 -10.64
N SER A 729 -20.37 -10.62 -11.93
CA SER A 729 -21.56 -10.77 -12.76
C SER A 729 -22.28 -12.07 -12.42
N GLN A 730 -23.57 -12.18 -12.73
CA GLN A 730 -24.33 -13.42 -12.53
C GLN A 730 -23.59 -14.61 -13.17
N ASN A 731 -23.46 -15.70 -12.41
CA ASN A 731 -22.81 -16.94 -12.83
C ASN A 731 -21.29 -16.85 -13.10
N THR A 732 -20.62 -15.83 -12.54
CA THR A 732 -19.15 -15.67 -12.63
C THR A 732 -18.51 -15.78 -11.24
N LYS A 733 -17.19 -15.97 -11.19
CA LYS A 733 -16.44 -15.99 -9.93
C LYS A 733 -16.23 -14.57 -9.39
N PRO A 734 -16.06 -14.41 -8.07
CA PRO A 734 -15.58 -13.16 -7.48
C PRO A 734 -14.32 -12.63 -8.17
N LYS A 735 -14.24 -11.31 -8.28
CA LYS A 735 -13.13 -10.64 -8.97
C LYS A 735 -11.93 -10.45 -8.04
N LYS A 736 -10.74 -10.40 -8.64
CA LYS A 736 -9.52 -10.02 -7.94
C LYS A 736 -9.40 -8.50 -7.84
N LEU A 737 -8.80 -8.01 -6.76
CA LEU A 737 -8.64 -6.56 -6.52
C LEU A 737 -7.91 -5.84 -7.65
N GLY A 738 -6.93 -6.49 -8.28
CA GLY A 738 -6.20 -5.95 -9.43
C GLY A 738 -7.10 -5.71 -10.65
N ASP A 739 -8.07 -6.58 -10.92
CA ASP A 739 -9.04 -6.36 -11.99
C ASP A 739 -10.01 -5.23 -11.65
N ILE A 740 -10.44 -5.17 -10.39
CA ILE A 740 -11.36 -4.16 -9.89
C ILE A 740 -10.74 -2.77 -10.05
N ILE A 741 -9.52 -2.54 -9.55
CA ILE A 741 -8.87 -1.21 -9.64
C ILE A 741 -8.58 -0.82 -11.09
N ARG A 742 -8.11 -1.76 -11.93
CA ARG A 742 -7.85 -1.50 -13.36
C ARG A 742 -9.13 -1.08 -14.09
N GLN A 743 -10.21 -1.84 -13.93
CA GLN A 743 -11.50 -1.54 -14.57
C GLN A 743 -12.10 -0.22 -14.07
N THR A 744 -12.00 0.04 -12.76
CA THR A 744 -12.44 1.29 -12.12
C THR A 744 -11.76 2.50 -12.74
N LYS A 745 -10.44 2.42 -12.93
CA LYS A 745 -9.66 3.55 -13.43
C LYS A 745 -9.81 3.76 -14.92
N ASN A 746 -9.83 2.69 -15.72
CA ASN A 746 -10.01 2.79 -17.17
C ASN A 746 -11.42 3.25 -17.56
N SER A 747 -12.43 2.92 -16.74
CA SER A 747 -13.82 3.35 -16.95
C SER A 747 -14.21 4.59 -16.13
N GLY A 748 -13.25 5.17 -15.40
CA GLY A 748 -13.46 6.25 -14.44
C GLY A 748 -13.33 7.63 -15.07
N ILE A 749 -12.43 8.44 -14.51
CA ILE A 749 -12.10 9.78 -15.01
C ILE A 749 -10.75 9.77 -15.74
N VAL A 750 -10.57 10.69 -16.68
CA VAL A 750 -9.30 10.88 -17.40
C VAL A 750 -8.45 11.95 -16.71
N GLY A 751 -7.12 11.82 -16.83
CA GLY A 751 -6.15 12.83 -16.40
C GLY A 751 -5.70 12.71 -14.94
N VAL A 752 -5.06 13.78 -14.45
CA VAL A 752 -4.28 13.80 -13.19
C VAL A 752 -5.06 13.31 -11.97
N LYS A 753 -6.36 13.61 -11.87
CA LYS A 753 -7.17 13.24 -10.72
C LYS A 753 -7.36 11.72 -10.58
N ASN A 754 -7.36 10.97 -11.69
CA ASN A 754 -7.39 9.50 -11.67
C ASN A 754 -6.13 8.88 -11.06
N ARG A 755 -4.98 9.57 -11.22
CA ARG A 755 -3.65 9.06 -10.87
C ARG A 755 -3.45 8.95 -9.36
N ASN A 756 -4.22 9.71 -8.58
CA ASN A 756 -4.17 9.70 -7.12
C ASN A 756 -4.95 8.54 -6.49
N PHE A 757 -5.82 7.84 -7.23
CA PHE A 757 -6.58 6.71 -6.70
C PHE A 757 -5.78 5.41 -6.85
N ILE A 758 -5.46 4.74 -5.76
CA ILE A 758 -4.48 3.64 -5.71
C ILE A 758 -5.05 2.42 -4.98
N LEU A 759 -4.46 1.25 -5.23
CA LEU A 759 -4.68 0.03 -4.45
C LEU A 759 -3.51 -0.20 -3.48
N LEU A 760 -3.78 -0.08 -2.19
CA LEU A 760 -2.90 -0.56 -1.12
C LEU A 760 -3.36 -1.95 -0.71
N GLY A 761 -2.60 -2.98 -1.06
CA GLY A 761 -2.94 -4.39 -0.88
C GLY A 761 -2.38 -5.28 -2.00
N ASP A 762 -2.61 -6.59 -1.90
CA ASP A 762 -2.22 -7.54 -2.94
C ASP A 762 -3.29 -7.58 -4.07
N PRO A 763 -2.92 -7.25 -5.32
CA PRO A 763 -3.87 -7.25 -6.44
C PRO A 763 -4.41 -8.64 -6.78
N ALA A 764 -3.76 -9.72 -6.32
CA ALA A 764 -4.20 -11.08 -6.56
C ALA A 764 -5.25 -11.57 -5.55
N VAL A 765 -5.52 -10.82 -4.47
CA VAL A 765 -6.58 -11.14 -3.51
C VAL A 765 -7.91 -11.20 -4.21
N THR A 766 -8.65 -12.27 -3.95
CA THR A 766 -10.05 -12.40 -4.38
C THR A 766 -10.94 -11.77 -3.31
N LEU A 767 -11.79 -10.81 -3.69
CA LEU A 767 -12.74 -10.23 -2.73
C LEU A 767 -13.62 -11.35 -2.16
N ALA A 768 -13.91 -11.35 -0.85
CA ALA A 768 -14.65 -12.43 -0.18
C ALA A 768 -16.16 -12.34 -0.41
N GLU A 769 -16.54 -12.09 -1.67
CA GLU A 769 -17.91 -12.25 -2.12
C GLU A 769 -18.26 -13.74 -2.14
N PRO A 770 -19.38 -14.16 -1.53
CA PRO A 770 -19.76 -15.57 -1.46
C PRO A 770 -19.86 -16.20 -2.85
N GLU A 771 -19.38 -17.43 -3.04
CA GLU A 771 -19.26 -18.01 -4.39
C GLU A 771 -20.58 -18.57 -4.95
N SER A 772 -21.36 -19.24 -4.10
CA SER A 772 -22.60 -19.95 -4.47
C SER A 772 -23.86 -19.18 -4.06
N ASN A 773 -25.03 -19.68 -4.46
CA ASN A 773 -26.32 -19.01 -4.26
C ASN A 773 -27.23 -19.79 -3.31
N VAL A 774 -27.92 -19.07 -2.42
CA VAL A 774 -29.04 -19.59 -1.63
C VAL A 774 -30.35 -19.22 -2.30
N GLN A 775 -31.20 -20.19 -2.58
CA GLN A 775 -32.49 -19.95 -3.23
C GLN A 775 -33.65 -20.54 -2.42
N ILE A 776 -34.66 -19.72 -2.14
CA ILE A 776 -35.94 -20.17 -1.58
C ILE A 776 -36.72 -20.92 -2.67
N THR A 777 -37.26 -22.08 -2.32
CA THR A 777 -38.17 -22.87 -3.17
C THR A 777 -39.62 -22.73 -2.73
N ASN A 778 -39.87 -22.57 -1.42
CA ASN A 778 -41.23 -22.44 -0.90
C ASN A 778 -41.32 -21.62 0.39
N ILE A 779 -42.43 -20.90 0.56
CA ILE A 779 -42.84 -20.22 1.79
C ILE A 779 -44.26 -20.67 2.12
N MET A 780 -44.43 -21.28 3.29
CA MET A 780 -45.71 -21.82 3.75
C MET A 780 -46.13 -21.21 5.09
N ASN A 781 -47.44 -21.08 5.29
CA ASN A 781 -48.06 -20.87 6.59
C ASN A 781 -49.03 -22.03 6.90
N GLU A 782 -49.81 -21.91 7.97
CA GLU A 782 -50.78 -22.94 8.38
C GLU A 782 -51.91 -23.19 7.36
N GLU A 783 -52.17 -22.25 6.45
CA GLU A 783 -53.18 -22.33 5.39
C GLU A 783 -52.61 -22.89 4.06
N GLY A 784 -51.29 -23.04 3.93
CA GLY A 784 -50.61 -23.54 2.73
C GLY A 784 -49.51 -22.58 2.23
N GLU A 785 -49.21 -22.62 0.93
CA GLU A 785 -48.28 -21.67 0.29
C GLU A 785 -48.78 -20.23 0.45
N THR A 786 -47.87 -19.31 0.78
CA THR A 786 -48.22 -17.91 0.99
C THR A 786 -47.14 -16.97 0.45
N ASP A 787 -47.58 -15.83 -0.05
CA ASP A 787 -46.72 -14.69 -0.42
C ASP A 787 -46.72 -13.60 0.66
N THR A 788 -47.48 -13.77 1.75
CA THR A 788 -47.75 -12.73 2.75
C THR A 788 -47.41 -13.21 4.16
N LEU A 789 -46.38 -12.60 4.76
CA LEU A 789 -45.99 -12.81 6.15
C LEU A 789 -46.82 -11.88 7.06
N LYS A 790 -47.87 -12.43 7.68
CA LYS A 790 -48.74 -11.70 8.62
C LYS A 790 -48.25 -11.88 10.05
N SER A 791 -48.40 -10.87 10.90
CA SER A 791 -48.06 -11.03 12.33
C SER A 791 -48.83 -12.17 12.99
N MET A 792 -48.19 -12.81 13.97
CA MET A 792 -48.69 -13.99 14.72
C MET A 792 -48.86 -15.27 13.90
N SER A 793 -48.43 -15.31 12.64
CA SER A 793 -48.46 -16.53 11.83
C SER A 793 -47.15 -17.30 11.95
N LYS A 794 -47.25 -18.64 12.03
CA LYS A 794 -46.10 -19.53 11.86
C LYS A 794 -45.78 -19.67 10.39
N ILE A 795 -44.53 -19.42 10.05
CA ILE A 795 -44.00 -19.46 8.68
C ILE A 795 -42.97 -20.57 8.60
N THR A 796 -42.98 -21.33 7.52
CA THR A 796 -41.95 -22.31 7.17
C THR A 796 -41.37 -21.97 5.82
N VAL A 797 -40.05 -21.80 5.77
CA VAL A 797 -39.29 -21.50 4.55
C VAL A 797 -38.44 -22.69 4.20
N SER A 798 -38.44 -23.09 2.94
CA SER A 798 -37.57 -24.16 2.42
C SER A 798 -36.83 -23.67 1.19
N GLY A 799 -35.64 -24.20 0.97
CA GLY A 799 -34.79 -23.79 -0.13
C GLY A 799 -33.61 -24.73 -0.35
N LEU A 800 -32.74 -24.32 -1.27
CA LEU A 800 -31.59 -25.10 -1.68
C LEU A 800 -30.36 -24.22 -1.96
N ILE A 801 -29.19 -24.84 -1.96
CA ILE A 801 -27.90 -24.24 -2.33
C ILE A 801 -27.63 -24.59 -3.79
N GLU A 802 -27.42 -23.56 -4.63
CA GLU A 802 -27.08 -23.72 -6.03
C GLU A 802 -25.67 -23.21 -6.34
N ASN A 803 -24.99 -23.90 -7.24
CA ASN A 803 -23.77 -23.39 -7.84
C ASN A 803 -24.07 -22.27 -8.87
N ASN A 804 -23.02 -21.70 -9.44
CA ASN A 804 -23.11 -20.67 -10.47
C ASN A 804 -23.78 -21.12 -11.80
N LEU A 805 -24.14 -22.39 -11.95
CA LEU A 805 -24.87 -22.92 -13.11
C LEU A 805 -26.34 -23.23 -12.77
N LYS A 806 -26.84 -22.80 -11.60
CA LYS A 806 -28.18 -23.09 -11.07
C LYS A 806 -28.44 -24.59 -10.89
N GLN A 807 -27.42 -25.31 -10.46
CA GLN A 807 -27.52 -26.72 -10.13
C GLN A 807 -27.38 -26.88 -8.62
N ILE A 808 -28.23 -27.71 -8.03
CA ILE A 808 -28.16 -28.04 -6.60
C ILE A 808 -26.78 -28.60 -6.25
N MET A 809 -26.21 -28.12 -5.15
CA MET A 809 -24.96 -28.61 -4.58
C MET A 809 -25.26 -29.69 -3.54
N SER A 810 -25.49 -30.92 -4.00
CA SER A 810 -25.90 -32.04 -3.13
C SER A 810 -24.85 -32.49 -2.12
N ASP A 811 -23.63 -31.99 -2.23
CA ASP A 811 -22.50 -32.20 -1.32
C ASP A 811 -22.28 -31.03 -0.34
N PHE A 812 -23.16 -30.02 -0.36
CA PHE A 812 -23.12 -28.92 0.58
C PHE A 812 -23.88 -29.29 1.86
N ASP A 813 -23.14 -29.72 2.87
CA ASP A 813 -23.63 -29.92 4.24
C ASP A 813 -23.06 -28.83 5.15
N GLY A 814 -23.91 -28.17 5.93
CA GLY A 814 -23.44 -27.05 6.75
C GLY A 814 -24.51 -26.31 7.52
N GLU A 815 -24.31 -25.00 7.66
CA GLU A 815 -25.15 -24.11 8.43
C GLU A 815 -25.57 -22.90 7.61
N LEU A 816 -26.87 -22.63 7.62
CA LEU A 816 -27.49 -21.43 7.09
C LEU A 816 -27.73 -20.44 8.23
N THR A 817 -27.24 -19.22 8.08
CA THR A 817 -27.61 -18.04 8.88
C THR A 817 -28.70 -17.27 8.14
N ILE A 818 -29.78 -16.96 8.84
CA ILE A 818 -30.96 -16.27 8.30
C ILE A 818 -31.17 -14.94 9.02
N GLU A 819 -31.40 -13.87 8.26
CA GLU A 819 -31.93 -12.62 8.77
C GLU A 819 -33.18 -12.22 7.97
N LEU A 820 -34.31 -12.00 8.64
CA LEU A 820 -35.51 -11.44 8.05
C LEU A 820 -35.63 -9.99 8.48
N TYR A 821 -35.61 -9.11 7.49
CA TYR A 821 -35.86 -7.70 7.67
C TYR A 821 -37.31 -7.38 7.31
N ASP A 822 -37.90 -6.47 8.07
CA ASP A 822 -39.15 -5.82 7.71
C ASP A 822 -38.90 -4.78 6.58
N LYS A 823 -39.78 -3.80 6.47
CA LYS A 823 -39.77 -2.79 5.42
C LYS A 823 -38.71 -1.73 5.66
N PRO A 824 -38.25 -1.05 4.60
CA PRO A 824 -37.38 0.10 4.76
C PRO A 824 -38.05 1.18 5.61
N GLN A 825 -37.30 1.74 6.56
CA GLN A 825 -37.75 2.83 7.43
C GLN A 825 -37.17 4.16 6.97
N ALA A 826 -37.98 5.22 7.07
CA ALA A 826 -37.52 6.57 6.81
C ALA A 826 -36.66 7.04 8.00
N SER A 827 -35.47 7.56 7.70
CA SER A 827 -34.56 8.19 8.65
C SER A 827 -34.18 9.58 8.13
N SER A 828 -33.68 10.43 9.03
CA SER A 828 -33.21 11.77 8.67
C SER A 828 -32.03 12.22 9.52
N THR A 829 -31.27 13.18 9.01
CA THR A 829 -30.21 13.85 9.76
C THR A 829 -30.78 14.72 10.87
N ILE A 830 -30.12 14.75 12.03
CA ILE A 830 -30.51 15.53 13.22
C ILE A 830 -30.16 17.02 13.03
N ASP A 831 -29.08 17.32 12.31
CA ASP A 831 -28.60 18.70 12.15
C ASP A 831 -29.59 19.57 11.34
N LYS A 832 -29.89 20.75 11.88
CA LYS A 832 -30.75 21.77 11.27
C LYS A 832 -29.97 22.82 10.49
N ALA A 833 -28.63 22.86 10.60
CA ALA A 833 -27.80 23.87 9.98
C ALA A 833 -27.75 23.73 8.45
N GLU A 834 -27.89 22.51 7.93
CA GLU A 834 -27.78 22.16 6.51
C GLU A 834 -28.98 21.29 6.10
N SER A 835 -30.17 21.88 5.94
CA SER A 835 -31.41 21.26 5.40
C SER A 835 -31.55 19.73 5.57
N GLU A 836 -32.32 19.30 6.58
CA GLU A 836 -32.66 17.88 6.87
C GLU A 836 -32.59 16.96 5.64
N PHE A 837 -31.65 16.01 5.65
CA PHE A 837 -31.50 15.02 4.59
C PHE A 837 -32.24 13.74 4.96
N ASN A 838 -33.22 13.36 4.14
CA ASN A 838 -34.04 12.17 4.35
C ASN A 838 -33.49 11.00 3.53
N PHE A 839 -33.42 9.83 4.14
CA PHE A 839 -32.97 8.60 3.51
C PHE A 839 -33.72 7.39 4.04
N MET A 840 -33.64 6.27 3.33
CA MET A 840 -34.23 5.00 3.77
C MET A 840 -33.15 4.11 4.36
N THR A 841 -33.46 3.48 5.49
CA THR A 841 -32.63 2.45 6.13
C THR A 841 -33.38 1.13 6.17
N PHE A 842 -32.63 0.06 6.38
CA PHE A 842 -33.15 -1.30 6.40
C PHE A 842 -32.61 -1.99 7.64
N ASP A 843 -32.99 -1.44 8.80
CA ASP A 843 -32.40 -1.71 10.12
C ASP A 843 -33.28 -2.56 11.04
N GLN A 844 -34.55 -2.77 10.67
CA GLN A 844 -35.49 -3.59 11.45
C GLN A 844 -35.39 -5.07 11.07
N VAL A 845 -34.53 -5.79 11.78
CA VAL A 845 -34.51 -7.26 11.73
C VAL A 845 -35.56 -7.81 12.69
N ILE A 846 -36.48 -8.62 12.16
CA ILE A 846 -37.60 -9.20 12.91
C ILE A 846 -37.41 -10.70 13.20
N TYR A 847 -36.41 -11.35 12.58
CA TYR A 847 -36.01 -12.72 12.91
C TYR A 847 -34.52 -12.95 12.55
N ARG A 848 -33.76 -13.59 13.46
CA ARG A 848 -32.38 -14.04 13.26
C ARG A 848 -32.22 -15.47 13.76
N GLY A 849 -31.92 -16.40 12.87
CA GLY A 849 -31.81 -17.81 13.26
C GLY A 849 -30.81 -18.59 12.42
N LYS A 850 -30.62 -19.86 12.80
CA LYS A 850 -29.72 -20.79 12.13
C LYS A 850 -30.46 -22.06 11.73
N SER A 851 -30.09 -22.65 10.59
CA SER A 851 -30.67 -23.91 10.12
C SER A 851 -29.60 -24.83 9.55
N SER A 852 -29.78 -26.14 9.73
CA SER A 852 -28.98 -27.17 9.08
C SER A 852 -29.21 -27.18 7.57
N ILE A 853 -28.13 -27.30 6.81
CA ILE A 853 -28.16 -27.63 5.39
C ILE A 853 -27.74 -29.09 5.25
N GLN A 854 -28.56 -29.89 4.57
CA GLN A 854 -28.28 -31.30 4.30
C GLN A 854 -28.49 -31.61 2.83
N ASN A 855 -27.48 -32.16 2.17
CA ASN A 855 -27.46 -32.42 0.73
C ASN A 855 -27.86 -31.19 -0.11
N GLY A 856 -27.41 -30.00 0.31
CA GLY A 856 -27.76 -28.74 -0.35
C GLY A 856 -29.19 -28.27 -0.13
N GLU A 857 -29.98 -28.89 0.75
CA GLU A 857 -31.36 -28.48 1.08
C GLU A 857 -31.46 -27.96 2.51
N PHE A 858 -32.35 -26.99 2.75
CA PHE A 858 -32.63 -26.45 4.09
C PHE A 858 -34.12 -26.18 4.31
N SER A 859 -34.53 -26.18 5.58
CA SER A 859 -35.89 -25.81 6.00
C SER A 859 -35.88 -25.26 7.42
N PHE A 860 -36.56 -24.14 7.66
CA PHE A 860 -36.72 -23.56 8.98
C PHE A 860 -38.10 -22.96 9.18
N SER A 861 -38.52 -22.81 10.44
CA SER A 861 -39.79 -22.19 10.79
C SER A 861 -39.58 -21.08 11.80
N PHE A 862 -40.49 -20.10 11.84
CA PHE A 862 -40.51 -19.03 12.84
C PHE A 862 -41.91 -18.41 12.94
N TYR A 863 -42.17 -17.66 14.01
CA TYR A 863 -43.37 -16.82 14.13
C TYR A 863 -43.06 -15.38 13.75
N VAL A 864 -43.96 -14.76 12.99
CA VAL A 864 -43.83 -13.33 12.62
C VAL A 864 -44.20 -12.48 13.84
N PRO A 865 -43.32 -11.58 14.33
CA PRO A 865 -43.61 -10.75 15.50
C PRO A 865 -44.82 -9.84 15.33
N THR A 866 -45.46 -9.47 16.44
CA THR A 866 -46.55 -8.48 16.45
C THR A 866 -46.05 -7.07 16.16
N GLU A 867 -44.77 -6.80 16.35
CA GLU A 867 -44.16 -5.48 16.20
C GLU A 867 -43.68 -5.15 14.78
N ILE A 868 -44.10 -5.93 13.78
CA ILE A 868 -43.90 -5.55 12.38
C ILE A 868 -44.62 -4.24 12.06
N ASP A 869 -44.15 -3.55 11.03
CA ASP A 869 -44.89 -2.49 10.38
C ASP A 869 -46.14 -3.09 9.68
N TYR A 870 -47.32 -2.68 10.12
CA TYR A 870 -48.59 -3.20 9.59
C TYR A 870 -48.93 -2.70 8.17
N ARG A 871 -48.18 -1.74 7.62
CA ARG A 871 -48.25 -1.46 6.17
C ARG A 871 -47.98 -2.76 5.41
N ILE A 872 -48.57 -2.91 4.24
CA ILE A 872 -48.31 -4.07 3.36
C ILE A 872 -47.29 -3.62 2.33
N ASP A 873 -46.07 -4.16 2.43
CA ASP A 873 -44.97 -3.88 1.50
C ASP A 873 -43.94 -5.02 1.56
N LYS A 874 -42.94 -4.98 0.68
CA LYS A 874 -41.89 -6.00 0.59
C LYS A 874 -40.98 -5.98 1.82
N GLY A 875 -40.77 -7.16 2.41
CA GLY A 875 -39.65 -7.42 3.33
C GLY A 875 -38.45 -8.00 2.57
N LYS A 876 -37.43 -8.44 3.31
CA LYS A 876 -36.26 -9.11 2.71
C LYS A 876 -35.74 -10.21 3.63
N PHE A 877 -35.61 -11.41 3.10
CA PHE A 877 -34.72 -12.42 3.68
C PHE A 877 -33.30 -12.19 3.17
N SER A 878 -32.32 -12.26 4.07
CA SER A 878 -30.89 -12.33 3.77
C SER A 878 -30.34 -13.64 4.31
N PHE A 879 -29.52 -14.32 3.50
CA PHE A 879 -29.01 -15.64 3.78
C PHE A 879 -27.49 -15.67 3.63
N TYR A 880 -26.83 -16.34 4.57
CA TYR A 880 -25.43 -16.72 4.44
C TYR A 880 -25.27 -18.18 4.85
N ALA A 881 -24.69 -19.00 3.98
CA ALA A 881 -24.43 -20.41 4.24
C ALA A 881 -22.94 -20.68 4.25
N LYS A 882 -22.47 -21.45 5.23
CA LYS A 882 -21.10 -21.99 5.28
C LYS A 882 -21.16 -23.51 5.24
N ASN A 883 -20.23 -24.12 4.51
CA ASN A 883 -20.03 -25.57 4.50
C ASN A 883 -19.17 -25.96 5.71
N ASP A 884 -19.51 -27.05 6.41
CA ASP A 884 -18.81 -27.46 7.63
C ASP A 884 -17.39 -28.00 7.37
N ASN A 885 -17.11 -28.50 6.16
CA ASN A 885 -15.88 -29.24 5.86
C ASN A 885 -15.08 -28.70 4.66
N GLN A 886 -15.51 -27.57 4.09
CA GLN A 886 -14.90 -26.97 2.90
C GLN A 886 -14.85 -25.44 3.03
N LEU A 887 -13.89 -24.79 2.37
CA LEU A 887 -13.83 -23.33 2.21
C LEU A 887 -14.83 -22.87 1.14
N GLU A 888 -16.09 -23.28 1.30
CA GLU A 888 -17.20 -22.99 0.40
C GLU A 888 -18.33 -22.30 1.18
N ASP A 889 -18.82 -21.20 0.60
CA ASP A 889 -19.96 -20.45 1.11
C ASP A 889 -20.98 -20.14 0.02
N ALA A 890 -22.20 -19.82 0.46
CA ALA A 890 -23.26 -19.35 -0.41
C ALA A 890 -23.97 -18.16 0.23
N SER A 891 -24.52 -17.29 -0.61
CA SER A 891 -25.34 -16.18 -0.15
C SER A 891 -26.57 -16.04 -1.02
N GLY A 892 -27.61 -15.43 -0.49
CA GLY A 892 -28.83 -15.20 -1.23
C GLY A 892 -29.75 -14.24 -0.52
N PHE A 893 -30.77 -13.81 -1.24
CA PHE A 893 -31.85 -13.04 -0.68
C PHE A 893 -33.16 -13.39 -1.34
N ASN A 894 -34.25 -13.04 -0.69
CA ASN A 894 -35.57 -13.05 -1.29
C ASN A 894 -36.35 -11.82 -0.84
N ASN A 895 -37.00 -11.14 -1.78
CA ASN A 895 -37.90 -10.01 -1.53
C ASN A 895 -39.18 -10.12 -2.40
N ASP A 896 -39.53 -11.36 -2.77
CA ASP A 896 -40.71 -11.68 -3.60
C ASP A 896 -41.92 -12.07 -2.75
N PHE A 897 -41.91 -11.70 -1.47
CA PHE A 897 -43.02 -11.77 -0.54
C PHE A 897 -43.31 -10.38 0.03
N ILE A 898 -44.48 -10.24 0.66
CA ILE A 898 -44.89 -9.05 1.38
C ILE A 898 -44.99 -9.34 2.88
N VAL A 899 -44.65 -8.36 3.71
CA VAL A 899 -44.82 -8.38 5.16
C VAL A 899 -45.95 -7.42 5.50
N GLY A 900 -46.85 -7.78 6.39
CA GLY A 900 -47.85 -6.85 6.92
C GLY A 900 -49.20 -7.48 7.22
N GLY A 901 -50.07 -6.67 7.81
CA GLY A 901 -51.35 -7.14 8.32
C GLY A 901 -51.22 -8.08 9.53
N SER A 902 -52.35 -8.61 9.98
CA SER A 902 -52.46 -9.51 11.13
C SER A 902 -53.11 -10.82 10.71
N SER A 903 -52.65 -11.93 11.27
CA SER A 903 -53.39 -13.20 11.18
C SER A 903 -54.73 -13.08 11.91
N LEU A 904 -55.77 -13.74 11.37
CA LEU A 904 -57.05 -13.96 12.05
C LEU A 904 -57.02 -15.21 12.94
N MET A 905 -56.09 -16.13 12.68
CA MET A 905 -55.80 -17.26 13.53
C MET A 905 -54.80 -16.79 14.59
N SER A 906 -55.27 -16.58 15.81
CA SER A 906 -54.43 -16.20 16.95
C SER A 906 -54.28 -17.41 17.88
N ASN A 907 -53.03 -17.82 18.10
CA ASN A 907 -52.68 -18.46 19.36
C ASN A 907 -52.73 -17.34 20.43
N ASN A 908 -53.39 -17.60 21.55
CA ASN A 908 -53.42 -16.67 22.68
C ASN A 908 -52.23 -17.00 23.59
N ASP A 909 -51.04 -16.52 23.23
CA ASP A 909 -49.93 -16.53 24.17
C ASP A 909 -50.07 -15.38 25.17
N THR A 910 -49.83 -15.68 26.45
CA THR A 910 -49.86 -14.72 27.56
C THR A 910 -48.67 -14.87 28.50
N ALA A 911 -47.79 -15.84 28.26
CA ALA A 911 -46.56 -16.04 29.03
C ALA A 911 -45.43 -15.24 28.38
N GLY A 912 -44.58 -14.62 29.18
CA GLY A 912 -43.34 -14.03 28.66
C GLY A 912 -42.21 -15.08 28.62
N PRO A 913 -41.06 -14.74 28.00
CA PRO A 913 -39.97 -15.68 27.84
C PRO A 913 -39.33 -16.10 29.16
N ASP A 914 -38.87 -17.34 29.23
CA ASP A 914 -38.01 -17.84 30.30
C ASP A 914 -36.58 -17.33 30.10
N LEU A 915 -35.95 -16.84 31.17
CA LEU A 915 -34.62 -16.22 31.13
C LEU A 915 -33.68 -16.90 32.14
N ALA A 916 -32.54 -17.40 31.66
CA ALA A 916 -31.45 -17.89 32.50
C ALA A 916 -30.18 -17.05 32.27
N LEU A 917 -29.63 -16.49 33.34
CA LEU A 917 -28.53 -15.53 33.31
C LEU A 917 -27.28 -16.12 33.94
N TYR A 918 -26.13 -15.88 33.30
CA TYR A 918 -24.83 -16.32 33.81
C TYR A 918 -23.74 -15.28 33.50
N LEU A 919 -22.63 -15.36 34.24
CA LEU A 919 -21.41 -14.60 33.96
C LEU A 919 -20.23 -15.56 33.77
N ASN A 920 -19.49 -15.36 32.68
CA ASN A 920 -18.36 -16.15 32.16
C ASN A 920 -18.73 -17.57 31.70
N ASP A 921 -19.53 -18.30 32.48
CA ASP A 921 -19.98 -19.64 32.11
C ASP A 921 -21.29 -20.03 32.81
N ARG A 922 -21.96 -21.08 32.30
CA ARG A 922 -23.27 -21.57 32.78
C ARG A 922 -23.24 -22.25 34.15
N GLU A 923 -22.08 -22.37 34.79
CA GLU A 923 -21.95 -22.83 36.18
C GLU A 923 -21.92 -21.66 37.17
N PHE A 924 -22.05 -20.41 36.69
CA PHE A 924 -22.13 -19.23 37.54
C PHE A 924 -23.42 -19.22 38.37
N GLU A 925 -23.26 -19.28 39.69
CA GLU A 925 -24.33 -19.05 40.66
C GLU A 925 -24.46 -17.56 41.04
N ASN A 926 -25.69 -17.11 41.25
CA ASN A 926 -26.00 -15.74 41.68
C ASN A 926 -25.24 -15.35 42.97
N GLY A 927 -24.56 -14.21 42.94
CA GLY A 927 -23.71 -13.69 44.03
C GLY A 927 -22.24 -14.11 43.94
N ASN A 928 -21.84 -14.88 42.93
CA ASN A 928 -20.44 -15.22 42.70
C ASN A 928 -19.59 -14.00 42.30
N ARG A 929 -18.27 -14.21 42.30
CA ARG A 929 -17.28 -13.19 41.97
C ARG A 929 -16.83 -13.26 40.52
N VAL A 930 -16.53 -12.10 39.94
CA VAL A 930 -15.97 -11.91 38.60
C VAL A 930 -14.81 -10.91 38.63
N GLY A 931 -14.03 -10.83 37.56
CA GLY A 931 -13.02 -9.78 37.35
C GLY A 931 -13.64 -8.47 36.86
N ASN A 932 -12.79 -7.48 36.55
CA ASN A 932 -13.21 -6.22 35.94
C ASN A 932 -13.83 -6.42 34.55
N ASP A 933 -13.47 -7.49 33.85
CA ASP A 933 -14.08 -7.92 32.59
C ASP A 933 -14.79 -9.26 32.77
N ALA A 934 -16.01 -9.39 32.22
CA ALA A 934 -16.84 -10.59 32.33
C ALA A 934 -17.68 -10.81 31.07
N THR A 935 -18.05 -12.06 30.75
CA THR A 935 -18.98 -12.36 29.63
C THR A 935 -20.37 -12.61 30.18
N LEU A 936 -21.34 -11.78 29.80
CA LEU A 936 -22.75 -12.02 30.08
C LEU A 936 -23.29 -13.08 29.13
N ILE A 937 -23.87 -14.15 29.69
CA ILE A 937 -24.57 -15.19 28.95
C ILE A 937 -26.05 -15.14 29.31
N VAL A 938 -26.91 -15.02 28.32
CA VAL A 938 -28.37 -15.01 28.48
C VAL A 938 -28.94 -16.12 27.61
N ASP A 939 -29.50 -17.15 28.22
CA ASP A 939 -30.29 -18.18 27.54
C ASP A 939 -31.77 -17.80 27.64
N LEU A 940 -32.46 -17.78 26.50
CA LEU A 940 -33.87 -17.41 26.40
C LEU A 940 -34.67 -18.55 25.77
N PHE A 941 -35.86 -18.82 26.31
CA PHE A 941 -36.82 -19.78 25.75
C PHE A 941 -38.23 -19.21 25.75
N ASP A 942 -38.97 -19.42 24.67
CA ASP A 942 -40.41 -19.13 24.56
C ASP A 942 -41.10 -20.10 23.58
N GLU A 943 -42.35 -20.47 23.85
CA GLU A 943 -43.08 -21.43 22.99
C GLU A 943 -43.29 -20.92 21.57
N HIS A 944 -43.53 -19.62 21.40
CA HIS A 944 -43.77 -18.99 20.10
C HIS A 944 -42.59 -18.13 19.63
N GLY A 945 -41.59 -17.94 20.46
CA GLY A 945 -40.31 -17.34 20.10
C GLY A 945 -40.10 -15.96 20.72
N ILE A 946 -38.85 -15.52 20.68
CA ILE A 946 -38.33 -14.28 21.24
C ILE A 946 -38.42 -13.13 20.23
N SER A 947 -38.90 -11.97 20.66
CA SER A 947 -38.88 -10.76 19.83
C SER A 947 -37.53 -10.06 19.92
N ILE A 948 -36.94 -9.81 18.75
CA ILE A 948 -35.75 -8.95 18.58
C ILE A 948 -36.09 -7.60 17.94
N SER A 949 -37.39 -7.27 17.86
CA SER A 949 -37.85 -6.03 17.26
C SER A 949 -37.28 -4.81 18.00
N ASN A 950 -36.93 -3.77 17.24
CA ASN A 950 -36.32 -2.56 17.75
C ASN A 950 -37.31 -1.38 17.65
N SER A 951 -38.44 -1.49 18.36
CA SER A 951 -39.52 -0.50 18.34
C SER A 951 -39.61 0.28 19.66
N ASN A 952 -40.24 1.46 19.63
CA ASN A 952 -40.49 2.24 20.85
C ASN A 952 -41.46 1.55 21.84
N VAL A 953 -42.23 0.56 21.38
CA VAL A 953 -43.22 -0.17 22.19
C VAL A 953 -42.60 -1.43 22.81
N ASN A 954 -41.71 -2.06 22.05
CA ASN A 954 -40.93 -3.22 22.44
C ASN A 954 -39.48 -3.01 21.96
N PRO A 955 -38.53 -2.70 22.87
CA PRO A 955 -37.13 -2.50 22.52
C PRO A 955 -36.38 -3.81 22.24
N GLY A 956 -37.05 -4.96 22.37
CA GLY A 956 -36.45 -6.29 22.26
C GLY A 956 -35.80 -6.70 23.57
N ILE A 957 -34.55 -7.17 23.48
CA ILE A 957 -33.77 -7.65 24.61
C ILE A 957 -32.84 -6.53 25.08
N THR A 958 -32.90 -6.17 26.36
CA THR A 958 -32.03 -5.15 26.94
C THR A 958 -31.39 -5.62 28.24
N TYR A 959 -30.22 -5.06 28.57
CA TYR A 959 -29.60 -5.19 29.89
C TYR A 959 -29.33 -3.83 30.52
N SER A 960 -29.34 -3.76 31.85
CA SER A 960 -28.81 -2.61 32.61
C SER A 960 -27.99 -3.08 33.81
N ILE A 961 -26.89 -2.38 34.07
CA ILE A 961 -26.04 -2.58 35.25
C ILE A 961 -26.44 -1.55 36.31
N ASP A 962 -26.67 -2.00 37.54
CA ASP A 962 -26.99 -1.16 38.72
C ASP A 962 -28.16 -0.18 38.52
N GLY A 963 -29.12 -0.53 37.67
CA GLY A 963 -30.26 0.33 37.33
C GLY A 963 -29.89 1.55 36.46
N GLY A 964 -28.76 1.50 35.76
CA GLY A 964 -28.38 2.46 34.73
C GLY A 964 -29.27 2.40 33.48
N GLU A 965 -28.78 2.97 32.38
CA GLU A 965 -29.48 2.96 31.09
C GLU A 965 -29.59 1.54 30.52
N ASP A 966 -30.73 1.24 29.90
CA ASP A 966 -30.95 -0.05 29.22
C ASP A 966 -30.15 -0.07 27.89
N ILE A 967 -29.22 -1.01 27.77
CA ILE A 967 -28.41 -1.25 26.57
C ILE A 967 -29.04 -2.42 25.79
N LYS A 968 -29.20 -2.26 24.47
CA LYS A 968 -29.84 -3.26 23.60
C LYS A 968 -28.92 -4.43 23.28
N LEU A 969 -29.47 -5.64 23.28
CA LEU A 969 -28.78 -6.89 22.95
C LEU A 969 -29.29 -7.57 21.67
N ASN A 970 -30.25 -6.95 20.95
CA ASN A 970 -30.93 -7.56 19.80
C ASN A 970 -29.96 -8.06 18.72
N ASP A 971 -28.83 -7.38 18.51
CA ASP A 971 -27.79 -7.74 17.53
C ASP A 971 -26.92 -8.95 17.94
N PHE A 972 -26.97 -9.33 19.20
CA PHE A 972 -26.22 -10.46 19.75
C PHE A 972 -27.09 -11.71 19.92
N PHE A 973 -28.40 -11.61 19.73
CA PHE A 973 -29.32 -12.75 19.82
C PHE A 973 -29.45 -13.46 18.48
N TYR A 974 -29.25 -14.78 18.51
CA TYR A 974 -29.62 -15.69 17.44
C TYR A 974 -30.44 -16.83 18.04
N TYR A 975 -31.50 -17.25 17.34
CA TYR A 975 -32.09 -18.54 17.62
C TYR A 975 -31.07 -19.65 17.40
N ASP A 976 -31.11 -20.65 18.28
CA ASP A 976 -30.27 -21.83 18.17
C ASP A 976 -30.57 -22.61 16.89
N LYS A 977 -29.59 -23.41 16.46
CA LYS A 977 -29.67 -24.15 15.19
C LYS A 977 -30.90 -25.05 15.16
N ASP A 978 -31.70 -24.91 14.11
CA ASP A 978 -32.96 -25.64 13.88
C ASP A 978 -34.06 -25.36 14.93
N SER A 979 -33.96 -24.23 15.64
CA SER A 979 -34.96 -23.76 16.60
C SER A 979 -35.49 -22.37 16.26
N TYR A 980 -36.70 -22.09 16.73
CA TYR A 980 -37.31 -20.75 16.78
C TYR A 980 -37.82 -20.41 18.19
N GLN A 981 -37.55 -21.29 19.16
CA GLN A 981 -38.08 -21.19 20.52
C GLN A 981 -37.00 -20.75 21.50
N GLU A 982 -35.75 -21.14 21.25
CA GLU A 982 -34.62 -20.86 22.12
C GLU A 982 -33.46 -20.21 21.38
N GLY A 983 -32.71 -19.39 22.11
CA GLY A 983 -31.51 -18.75 21.61
C GLY A 983 -30.67 -18.19 22.74
N THR A 984 -29.43 -17.84 22.39
CA THR A 984 -28.41 -17.39 23.35
C THR A 984 -27.88 -16.01 22.96
N ILE A 985 -27.60 -15.18 23.97
CA ILE A 985 -26.73 -14.00 23.85
C ILE A 985 -25.45 -14.25 24.64
N GLU A 986 -24.31 -13.98 24.01
CA GLU A 986 -23.02 -13.82 24.69
C GLU A 986 -22.51 -12.39 24.44
N TYR A 987 -22.27 -11.64 25.52
CA TYR A 987 -21.88 -10.22 25.45
C TYR A 987 -20.77 -9.91 26.45
N ASP A 988 -19.64 -9.40 25.96
CA ASP A 988 -18.50 -9.03 26.81
C ASP A 988 -18.73 -7.68 27.50
N LEU A 989 -18.72 -7.72 28.83
CA LEU A 989 -18.72 -6.57 29.72
C LEU A 989 -17.28 -6.20 30.06
N GLN A 990 -16.94 -4.93 29.90
CA GLN A 990 -15.59 -4.42 30.19
C GLN A 990 -15.61 -3.30 31.22
N ASN A 991 -14.50 -3.14 31.94
CA ASN A 991 -14.27 -2.04 32.88
C ASN A 991 -15.35 -1.93 33.98
N LEU A 992 -15.84 -3.07 34.47
CA LEU A 992 -16.73 -3.12 35.63
C LEU A 992 -16.00 -2.55 36.84
N LYS A 993 -16.68 -1.74 37.66
CA LYS A 993 -16.08 -1.17 38.86
C LYS A 993 -15.94 -2.23 39.94
N GLU A 994 -14.96 -2.10 40.83
CA GLU A 994 -14.82 -2.99 41.97
C GLU A 994 -15.99 -2.80 42.96
N GLY A 995 -16.55 -3.91 43.46
CA GLY A 995 -17.66 -3.90 44.41
C GLY A 995 -18.83 -4.81 44.02
N ASN A 996 -19.97 -4.65 44.71
CA ASN A 996 -21.18 -5.43 44.42
C ASN A 996 -21.98 -4.76 43.30
N HIS A 997 -22.40 -5.57 42.33
CA HIS A 997 -23.14 -5.14 41.15
C HIS A 997 -24.32 -6.07 40.88
N TYR A 998 -25.28 -5.59 40.09
CA TYR A 998 -26.31 -6.45 39.52
C TYR A 998 -26.61 -6.07 38.07
N ILE A 999 -26.94 -7.08 37.26
CA ILE A 999 -27.43 -6.92 35.89
C ILE A 999 -28.89 -7.32 35.84
N THR A 1000 -29.73 -6.49 35.21
CA THR A 1000 -31.12 -6.83 34.91
C THR A 1000 -31.30 -7.00 33.41
N ILE A 1001 -31.86 -8.14 32.99
CA ILE A 1001 -32.28 -8.41 31.62
C ILE A 1001 -33.78 -8.24 31.51
N LYS A 1002 -34.22 -7.57 30.44
CA LYS A 1002 -35.62 -7.50 30.02
C LYS A 1002 -35.72 -8.07 28.61
N ALA A 1003 -36.71 -8.93 28.39
CA ALA A 1003 -36.97 -9.52 27.08
C ALA A 1003 -38.47 -9.68 26.87
N SER A 1004 -38.86 -9.89 25.63
CA SER A 1004 -40.23 -10.07 25.19
C SER A 1004 -40.33 -11.21 24.19
N ASP A 1005 -41.47 -11.89 24.19
CA ASP A 1005 -41.81 -12.84 23.13
C ASP A 1005 -42.33 -12.11 21.88
N VAL A 1006 -42.58 -12.86 20.81
CA VAL A 1006 -43.17 -12.34 19.55
C VAL A 1006 -44.61 -11.82 19.69
N TYR A 1007 -45.30 -12.12 20.78
CA TYR A 1007 -46.65 -11.65 21.13
C TYR A 1007 -46.63 -10.42 22.08
N ASN A 1008 -45.45 -9.89 22.39
CA ASN A 1008 -45.20 -8.75 23.28
C ASN A 1008 -45.51 -9.02 24.78
N ASN A 1009 -45.50 -10.27 25.20
CA ASN A 1009 -45.45 -10.66 26.61
C ASN A 1009 -44.01 -10.47 27.12
N LYS A 1010 -43.85 -9.88 28.32
CA LYS A 1010 -42.56 -9.40 28.82
C LYS A 1010 -42.12 -10.18 30.07
N SER A 1011 -40.84 -10.47 30.13
CA SER A 1011 -40.17 -11.05 31.29
C SER A 1011 -38.94 -10.23 31.69
N GLN A 1012 -38.52 -10.37 32.94
CA GLN A 1012 -37.26 -9.80 33.41
C GLN A 1012 -36.58 -10.78 34.38
N ALA A 1013 -35.25 -10.78 34.35
CA ALA A 1013 -34.41 -11.54 35.28
C ALA A 1013 -33.25 -10.67 35.77
N THR A 1014 -32.75 -10.94 36.98
CA THR A 1014 -31.65 -10.19 37.58
C THR A 1014 -30.60 -11.17 38.08
N ILE A 1015 -29.32 -10.83 37.87
CA ILE A 1015 -28.17 -11.55 38.41
C ILE A 1015 -27.27 -10.59 39.19
N GLU A 1016 -26.91 -10.98 40.41
CA GLU A 1016 -26.06 -10.24 41.35
C GLU A 1016 -24.65 -10.86 41.34
N PHE A 1017 -23.62 -10.03 41.51
CA PHE A 1017 -22.22 -10.46 41.51
C PHE A 1017 -21.30 -9.46 42.24
N GLU A 1018 -20.11 -9.91 42.63
CA GLU A 1018 -19.06 -9.07 43.22
C GLU A 1018 -17.88 -8.99 42.24
N VAL A 1019 -17.47 -7.78 41.86
CA VAL A 1019 -16.29 -7.54 41.01
C VAL A 1019 -15.07 -7.39 41.91
N ILE A 1020 -14.06 -8.21 41.65
CA ILE A 1020 -12.74 -8.15 42.28
C ILE A 1020 -11.78 -7.45 41.32
N GLY A 1021 -11.13 -6.39 41.81
CA GLY A 1021 -10.19 -5.59 41.02
C GLY A 1021 -8.98 -6.40 40.52
N GLU A 1022 -8.32 -5.92 39.47
CA GLU A 1022 -7.17 -6.58 38.85
C GLU A 1022 -5.79 -6.21 39.44
N ASP A 1023 -5.71 -5.30 40.41
CA ASP A 1023 -4.43 -4.83 40.98
C ASP A 1023 -3.57 -5.98 41.54
N ASP A 1024 -4.21 -7.01 42.12
CA ASP A 1024 -3.59 -8.26 42.53
C ASP A 1024 -4.20 -9.44 41.77
N ILE A 1025 -3.47 -10.56 41.64
CA ILE A 1025 -4.06 -11.81 41.13
C ILE A 1025 -4.75 -12.54 42.27
N GLU A 1026 -6.03 -12.84 42.11
CA GLU A 1026 -6.86 -13.52 43.10
C GLU A 1026 -7.58 -14.72 42.48
N LEU A 1027 -7.80 -15.74 43.32
CA LEU A 1027 -8.64 -16.89 42.97
C LEU A 1027 -10.10 -16.55 43.27
N LEU A 1028 -10.91 -16.45 42.22
CA LEU A 1028 -12.35 -16.25 42.32
C LEU A 1028 -13.06 -17.54 42.76
N ASP A 1029 -12.60 -18.68 42.24
CA ASP A 1029 -13.07 -20.01 42.64
C ASP A 1029 -11.92 -21.03 42.59
N PHE A 1030 -12.00 -22.04 43.46
CA PHE A 1030 -11.10 -23.19 43.47
C PHE A 1030 -11.88 -24.40 43.99
N ALA A 1031 -12.46 -25.23 43.14
CA ALA A 1031 -13.29 -26.37 43.58
C ALA A 1031 -12.61 -27.72 43.33
N ILE A 1032 -12.93 -28.70 44.19
CA ILE A 1032 -12.42 -30.07 44.08
C ILE A 1032 -13.62 -31.02 44.21
N TYR A 1033 -13.98 -31.70 43.13
CA TYR A 1033 -15.18 -32.54 43.11
C TYR A 1033 -15.08 -33.73 42.13
N PRO A 1034 -15.76 -34.86 42.40
CA PRO A 1034 -16.44 -35.17 43.65
C PRO A 1034 -15.44 -35.29 44.80
N ASN A 1035 -15.85 -34.88 46.00
CA ASN A 1035 -15.06 -34.96 47.22
C ASN A 1035 -15.98 -35.38 48.37
N PRO A 1036 -16.01 -36.68 48.75
CA PRO A 1036 -14.96 -37.68 48.52
C PRO A 1036 -14.83 -38.21 47.07
N ALA A 1037 -13.60 -38.43 46.62
CA ALA A 1037 -13.24 -38.94 45.29
C ALA A 1037 -13.04 -40.47 45.28
N GLN A 1038 -13.45 -41.15 44.21
CA GLN A 1038 -13.33 -42.61 44.04
C GLN A 1038 -12.34 -43.03 42.95
N SER A 1039 -12.57 -42.59 41.71
CA SER A 1039 -11.78 -42.97 40.53
C SER A 1039 -11.00 -41.79 39.94
N ASN A 1040 -11.58 -40.60 39.99
CA ASN A 1040 -10.98 -39.35 39.54
C ASN A 1040 -11.51 -38.19 40.40
N VAL A 1041 -10.89 -37.03 40.24
CA VAL A 1041 -11.36 -35.76 40.79
C VAL A 1041 -11.10 -34.64 39.79
N ASN A 1042 -12.04 -33.70 39.71
CA ASN A 1042 -11.90 -32.46 38.97
C ASN A 1042 -11.34 -31.38 39.90
N ILE A 1043 -10.32 -30.67 39.42
CA ILE A 1043 -9.75 -29.49 40.04
C ILE A 1043 -10.16 -28.30 39.17
N ARG A 1044 -11.07 -27.49 39.70
CA ARG A 1044 -11.61 -26.31 39.01
C ARG A 1044 -10.97 -25.06 39.59
N LEU A 1045 -10.58 -24.11 38.75
CA LEU A 1045 -10.10 -22.80 39.19
C LEU A 1045 -10.69 -21.66 38.36
N ARG A 1046 -10.89 -20.51 39.00
CA ARG A 1046 -11.16 -19.21 38.38
C ARG A 1046 -10.26 -18.13 38.96
N GLN A 1047 -9.87 -17.17 38.13
CA GLN A 1047 -9.02 -16.04 38.51
C GLN A 1047 -9.59 -14.70 37.99
N ASN A 1048 -9.22 -13.60 38.63
CA ASN A 1048 -9.84 -12.27 38.47
C ASN A 1048 -9.34 -11.42 37.27
N ARG A 1049 -8.32 -11.86 36.53
CA ARG A 1049 -7.71 -11.17 35.39
C ARG A 1049 -8.00 -11.91 34.08
N LYS A 1050 -9.12 -11.61 33.42
CA LYS A 1050 -9.56 -12.32 32.19
C LYS A 1050 -8.47 -12.23 31.10
N ASN A 1051 -8.23 -13.33 30.39
CA ASN A 1051 -7.21 -13.46 29.33
C ASN A 1051 -5.73 -13.26 29.73
N ALA A 1052 -5.41 -12.97 31.00
CA ALA A 1052 -4.04 -12.84 31.46
C ALA A 1052 -3.31 -14.20 31.46
N GLN A 1053 -2.07 -14.23 30.95
CA GLN A 1053 -1.29 -15.46 30.94
C GLN A 1053 -0.77 -15.78 32.36
N VAL A 1054 -1.20 -16.92 32.91
CA VAL A 1054 -0.86 -17.38 34.26
C VAL A 1054 -0.20 -18.75 34.25
N MET A 1055 0.83 -18.92 35.08
CA MET A 1055 1.38 -20.22 35.46
C MET A 1055 0.61 -20.75 36.67
N VAL A 1056 0.04 -21.94 36.53
CA VAL A 1056 -0.74 -22.64 37.55
C VAL A 1056 0.01 -23.90 37.96
N GLN A 1057 0.18 -24.10 39.26
CA GLN A 1057 0.72 -25.34 39.82
C GLN A 1057 -0.19 -25.84 40.94
N TYR A 1058 -0.67 -27.08 40.86
CA TYR A 1058 -1.30 -27.74 42.00
C TYR A 1058 -0.44 -28.89 42.53
N GLN A 1059 -0.39 -28.99 43.84
CA GLN A 1059 0.37 -29.95 44.61
C GLN A 1059 -0.57 -30.77 45.48
N ILE A 1060 -0.49 -32.09 45.39
CA ILE A 1060 -1.23 -33.01 46.27
C ILE A 1060 -0.31 -33.45 47.40
N ILE A 1061 -0.76 -33.25 48.63
CA ILE A 1061 0.02 -33.48 49.84
C ILE A 1061 -0.76 -34.46 50.72
N ASN A 1062 -0.09 -35.49 51.24
CA ASN A 1062 -0.73 -36.43 52.17
C ASN A 1062 -0.90 -35.83 53.58
N ASN A 1063 -1.59 -36.54 54.48
CA ASN A 1063 -1.79 -36.10 55.86
C ASN A 1063 -0.50 -35.97 56.71
N GLN A 1064 0.66 -36.41 56.21
CA GLN A 1064 1.98 -36.27 56.83
C GLN A 1064 2.75 -35.07 56.28
N GLY A 1065 2.19 -34.30 55.34
CA GLY A 1065 2.85 -33.17 54.70
C GLY A 1065 3.78 -33.54 53.55
N GLN A 1066 3.75 -34.78 53.07
CA GLN A 1066 4.58 -35.22 51.94
C GLN A 1066 3.87 -34.94 50.61
N LEU A 1067 4.59 -34.36 49.65
CA LEU A 1067 4.15 -34.19 48.27
C LEU A 1067 4.01 -35.56 47.59
N VAL A 1068 2.83 -35.87 47.07
CA VAL A 1068 2.54 -37.14 46.37
C VAL A 1068 2.36 -36.96 44.86
N TYR A 1069 1.94 -35.77 44.43
CA TYR A 1069 1.77 -35.43 43.02
C TYR A 1069 1.90 -33.92 42.83
N SER A 1070 2.47 -33.47 41.72
CA SER A 1070 2.48 -32.07 41.31
C SER A 1070 2.32 -31.96 39.80
N HIS A 1071 1.53 -30.97 39.39
CA HIS A 1071 1.35 -30.62 37.99
C HIS A 1071 1.47 -29.11 37.84
N GLU A 1072 2.16 -28.67 36.79
CA GLU A 1072 2.36 -27.27 36.44
C GLU A 1072 2.06 -27.08 34.96
N TYR A 1073 1.37 -25.99 34.63
CA TYR A 1073 1.07 -25.58 33.27
C TYR A 1073 0.92 -24.06 33.19
N THR A 1074 0.86 -23.54 31.97
CA THR A 1074 0.55 -22.15 31.68
C THR A 1074 -0.76 -22.10 30.91
N THR A 1075 -1.65 -21.20 31.30
CA THR A 1075 -2.93 -20.97 30.63
C THR A 1075 -3.22 -19.47 30.57
N ASN A 1076 -4.01 -19.07 29.59
CA ASN A 1076 -4.64 -17.76 29.45
C ASN A 1076 -6.17 -17.83 29.70
N GLU A 1077 -6.69 -19.01 30.00
CA GLU A 1077 -8.10 -19.23 30.36
C GLU A 1077 -8.38 -18.70 31.77
N ASP A 1078 -9.49 -17.98 31.92
CA ASP A 1078 -10.01 -17.50 33.19
C ASP A 1078 -10.66 -18.61 34.02
N PHE A 1079 -11.25 -19.62 33.36
CA PHE A 1079 -11.83 -20.81 33.93
C PHE A 1079 -11.18 -22.08 33.40
N ARG A 1080 -10.83 -23.00 34.30
CA ARG A 1080 -10.29 -24.30 33.90
C ARG A 1080 -10.72 -25.42 34.83
N ILE A 1081 -10.97 -26.59 34.25
CA ILE A 1081 -11.17 -27.85 34.97
C ILE A 1081 -10.11 -28.86 34.52
N ASP A 1082 -9.25 -29.28 35.45
CA ASP A 1082 -8.32 -30.38 35.24
C ASP A 1082 -8.86 -31.66 35.90
N GLN A 1083 -8.93 -32.75 35.14
CA GLN A 1083 -9.31 -34.06 35.66
C GLN A 1083 -8.06 -34.86 36.07
N TRP A 1084 -7.97 -35.27 37.34
CA TRP A 1084 -6.87 -36.07 37.87
C TRP A 1084 -7.36 -37.45 38.33
N ASP A 1085 -6.64 -38.51 37.96
CA ASP A 1085 -7.02 -39.92 38.15
C ASP A 1085 -6.59 -40.52 39.50
N LEU A 1086 -6.25 -39.67 40.47
CA LEU A 1086 -5.84 -40.04 41.83
C LEU A 1086 -4.58 -40.91 41.87
N ARG A 1087 -3.64 -40.72 40.93
CA ARG A 1087 -2.33 -41.39 40.92
C ARG A 1087 -1.19 -40.47 41.34
N ASN A 1088 -0.20 -41.03 42.04
CA ASN A 1088 1.03 -40.32 42.36
C ASN A 1088 1.89 -40.07 41.10
N GLN A 1089 3.01 -39.35 41.26
CA GLN A 1089 3.92 -39.03 40.15
C GLN A 1089 4.49 -40.26 39.41
N ASN A 1090 4.48 -41.43 40.05
CA ASN A 1090 4.96 -42.71 39.48
C ASN A 1090 3.84 -43.54 38.84
N GLY A 1091 2.61 -43.03 38.78
CA GLY A 1091 1.45 -43.73 38.21
C GLY A 1091 0.79 -44.75 39.15
N GLU A 1092 1.10 -44.76 40.44
CA GLU A 1092 0.46 -45.64 41.42
C GLU A 1092 -0.80 -44.99 41.99
N LYS A 1093 -1.90 -45.75 42.10
CA LYS A 1093 -3.16 -45.26 42.69
C LYS A 1093 -2.93 -44.93 44.17
N LEU A 1094 -3.35 -43.75 44.60
CA LEU A 1094 -3.23 -43.32 45.99
C LEU A 1094 -4.10 -44.18 46.92
N SER A 1095 -3.72 -44.32 48.19
CA SER A 1095 -4.53 -45.06 49.18
C SER A 1095 -5.71 -44.22 49.68
N PRO A 1096 -6.82 -44.84 50.13
CA PRO A 1096 -7.91 -44.11 50.77
C PRO A 1096 -7.41 -43.28 51.95
N GLY A 1097 -7.86 -42.03 52.06
CA GLY A 1097 -7.37 -41.14 53.11
C GLY A 1097 -7.62 -39.65 52.85
N LEU A 1098 -7.13 -38.82 53.77
CA LEU A 1098 -7.17 -37.37 53.66
C LEU A 1098 -5.89 -36.86 53.00
N TYR A 1099 -6.07 -36.07 51.94
CA TYR A 1099 -5.05 -35.34 51.21
C TYR A 1099 -5.39 -33.84 51.21
N PHE A 1100 -4.42 -33.02 50.83
CA PHE A 1100 -4.58 -31.59 50.62
C PHE A 1100 -4.11 -31.24 49.22
N VAL A 1101 -4.87 -30.42 48.51
CA VAL A 1101 -4.50 -29.86 47.21
C VAL A 1101 -4.16 -28.40 47.44
N ARG A 1102 -2.90 -28.05 47.21
CA ARG A 1102 -2.41 -26.67 47.27
C ARG A 1102 -2.22 -26.15 45.86
N LEU A 1103 -2.97 -25.12 45.49
CA LEU A 1103 -2.91 -24.44 44.21
C LEU A 1103 -2.06 -23.18 44.33
N PHE A 1104 -1.17 -22.95 43.39
CA PHE A 1104 -0.38 -21.73 43.20
C PHE A 1104 -0.70 -21.17 41.83
N VAL A 1105 -0.97 -19.87 41.76
CA VAL A 1105 -1.14 -19.14 40.50
C VAL A 1105 -0.17 -17.98 40.48
N ARG A 1106 0.52 -17.80 39.35
CA ARG A 1106 1.47 -16.71 39.12
C ARG A 1106 1.26 -16.10 37.75
N SER A 1107 1.05 -14.80 37.68
CA SER A 1107 1.06 -14.06 36.42
C SER A 1107 2.44 -14.11 35.75
N VAL A 1108 2.46 -14.35 34.43
CA VAL A 1108 3.70 -14.39 33.63
C VAL A 1108 4.22 -12.98 33.34
N GLU A 1109 3.32 -11.98 33.34
CA GLU A 1109 3.62 -10.60 32.96
C GLU A 1109 4.31 -9.81 34.08
N ASP A 1110 3.74 -9.83 35.28
CA ASP A 1110 4.16 -8.99 36.41
C ASP A 1110 4.65 -9.78 37.64
N ASN A 1111 4.60 -11.12 37.59
CA ASN A 1111 4.91 -12.02 38.71
C ASN A 1111 4.01 -11.88 39.94
N ALA A 1112 2.82 -11.29 39.84
CA ALA A 1112 1.81 -11.35 40.90
C ALA A 1112 1.47 -12.83 41.23
N LYS A 1113 1.20 -13.14 42.50
CA LYS A 1113 1.02 -14.53 42.98
C LYS A 1113 -0.14 -14.65 43.96
N THR A 1114 -0.83 -15.78 43.89
CA THR A 1114 -1.80 -16.22 44.91
C THR A 1114 -1.71 -17.72 45.13
N ASP A 1115 -2.07 -18.19 46.32
CA ASP A 1115 -2.14 -19.61 46.63
C ASP A 1115 -3.32 -19.96 47.54
N GLN A 1116 -3.89 -21.14 47.35
CA GLN A 1116 -5.00 -21.64 48.14
C GLN A 1116 -4.85 -23.13 48.41
N ILE A 1117 -5.37 -23.61 49.54
CA ILE A 1117 -5.32 -25.03 49.92
C ILE A 1117 -6.72 -25.55 50.24
N LYS A 1118 -7.08 -26.71 49.67
CA LYS A 1118 -8.33 -27.41 49.97
C LYS A 1118 -8.09 -28.87 50.33
N LYS A 1119 -9.02 -29.44 51.11
CA LYS A 1119 -8.99 -30.85 51.51
C LYS A 1119 -9.52 -31.72 50.38
N LEU A 1120 -8.91 -32.89 50.18
CA LEU A 1120 -9.38 -33.94 49.29
C LEU A 1120 -9.49 -35.25 50.08
N ILE A 1121 -10.66 -35.87 50.08
CA ILE A 1121 -10.88 -37.18 50.70
C ILE A 1121 -10.95 -38.21 49.58
N ILE A 1122 -10.13 -39.26 49.66
CA ILE A 1122 -10.13 -40.37 48.72
C ILE A 1122 -10.73 -41.60 49.41
N ILE A 1123 -11.70 -42.26 48.78
CA ILE A 1123 -12.46 -43.43 49.31
C ILE A 1123 -12.46 -44.63 48.35
N ASN A 1124 -11.40 -44.71 47.56
CA ASN A 1124 -11.23 -45.47 46.33
C ASN A 1124 -11.19 -46.99 46.40
#